data_AF-A0A1R2B9J9-F1
#
_entry.id   AF-A0A1R2B9J9-F1
#
_cell.length_a   1.000
_cell.length_b   1.000
_cell.length_c   1.000
_cell.angle_alpha   90.00
_cell.angle_beta   90.00
_cell.angle_gamma   90.00
#
_symmetry.space_group_name_H-M   'P 1'
#
loop_
_entity.id
_entity.type
_entity.pdbx_description
1 polymer ?
#
loop_
_entity_poly.entity_id
_entity_poly.type
_entity_poly.pdbx_seq_one_letter_code
_entity_poly.pdbx_strand_id
1 'polypeptide(L)'
;MNRDEEDSFLRDLITLIDEAEKNLPEIKVQTVNLVGNTGVGKSTLLCFLLGLRPEVLSNDYGQVVIDFNQTESEKIIIGHTGSSCTVYPNLRKINGINYWDLPGFCDNKSIAQEIVNFYCTKKIFDSAREFKIVLVIEYNSLFLARGKNLAETLKQLIEMFPDQKSLFNSLSIVVMKCGNFKFVNENFINCIVKLSQENNEFEIARPLINMLSECPKKIVIFKIPQNEEDLNDMLRSEIETCINNSRYCKMSIVNSFSYKAKLMIEKLVKYYEAEVEEKMHDLANYLIKIFSLEKDLNKLELGKNILDEFLSHINTFSRTFDLFKNGLKKLFENFIECKVLFDAVDDIINKLCIYNNYRSEISSSNILINCISSIFKARLAIESYIYSQKVAIMNEQTEMKEKARKDQVKNFKLEINALEKVTTDQKSSILNLEATIDNLKIEKNDAILRKKHKNATKKKKYAEEIAKKNDEIINLNEKLRALTSQKINDSCKIEFYAKDIQNQNSKINELKEKISILSTQQSKDSASLKIYDECIKKKKLKINELKKKNSIASELNLKDSEIIKQLTNDIEIKNKKIQEYEKEIKNSNEQLQNLKISCNTLSKKNDQYTSLMRDAAEFNSIKRLKNGMDNLGLTYKECSIF
;
A
#
# COMPACT_ATOMS: atom_id res chain seq x y z
N MET A 1 8.79 -42.30 -5.28
CA MET A 1 8.56 -41.78 -3.94
C MET A 1 7.07 -41.55 -3.85
N ASN A 2 6.38 -42.24 -2.96
CA ASN A 2 4.93 -42.03 -2.78
C ASN A 2 4.71 -40.64 -2.17
N ARG A 3 3.52 -40.04 -2.35
CA ARG A 3 3.22 -38.68 -1.85
C ARG A 3 3.59 -38.50 -0.37
N ASP A 4 3.30 -39.50 0.46
CA ASP A 4 3.59 -39.47 1.89
C ASP A 4 5.10 -39.42 2.21
N GLU A 5 5.92 -40.14 1.44
CA GLU A 5 7.38 -40.11 1.57
C GLU A 5 7.93 -38.74 1.17
N GLU A 6 7.39 -38.16 0.08
CA GLU A 6 7.78 -36.82 -0.39
C GLU A 6 7.45 -35.73 0.63
N ASP A 7 6.25 -35.79 1.22
CA ASP A 7 5.82 -34.85 2.26
C ASP A 7 6.65 -35.00 3.53
N SER A 8 7.03 -36.23 3.92
CA SER A 8 7.95 -36.47 5.03
C SER A 8 9.31 -35.84 4.77
N PHE A 9 9.88 -36.07 3.59
CA PHE A 9 11.18 -35.52 3.22
C PHE A 9 11.19 -33.99 3.17
N LEU A 10 10.09 -33.39 2.70
CA LEU A 10 9.93 -31.93 2.71
C LEU A 10 9.89 -31.37 4.13
N ARG A 11 9.18 -32.03 5.06
CA ARG A 11 9.15 -31.64 6.48
C ARG A 11 10.54 -31.74 7.13
N ASP A 12 11.29 -32.79 6.84
CA ASP A 12 12.66 -32.94 7.33
C ASP A 12 13.56 -31.80 6.82
N LEU A 13 13.44 -31.46 5.52
CA LEU A 13 14.18 -30.35 4.92
C LEU A 13 13.83 -29.00 5.57
N ILE A 14 12.55 -28.70 5.79
CA ILE A 14 12.12 -27.47 6.45
C ILE A 14 12.69 -27.40 7.87
N THR A 15 12.62 -28.51 8.61
CA THR A 15 13.17 -28.60 9.97
C THR A 15 14.67 -28.27 9.98
N LEU A 16 15.44 -28.83 9.03
CA LEU A 16 16.87 -28.55 8.92
C LEU A 16 17.17 -27.08 8.56
N ILE A 17 16.34 -26.44 7.72
CA ILE A 17 16.46 -25.02 7.38
C ILE A 17 16.14 -24.15 8.59
N ASP A 18 15.10 -24.47 9.35
CA ASP A 18 14.74 -23.73 10.57
C ASP A 18 15.80 -23.88 11.67
N GLU A 19 16.42 -25.05 11.78
CA GLU A 19 17.58 -25.26 12.65
C GLU A 19 18.80 -24.47 12.18
N ALA A 20 19.06 -24.42 10.87
CA ALA A 20 20.10 -23.56 10.31
C ALA A 20 19.85 -22.08 10.62
N GLU A 21 18.60 -21.61 10.46
CA GLU A 21 18.19 -20.24 10.75
C GLU A 21 18.50 -19.84 12.19
N LYS A 22 18.16 -20.69 13.16
CA LYS A 22 18.43 -20.46 14.58
C LYS A 22 19.93 -20.39 14.91
N ASN A 23 20.75 -21.14 14.16
CA ASN A 23 22.19 -21.21 14.38
C ASN A 23 22.99 -20.13 13.62
N LEU A 24 22.37 -19.42 12.69
CA LEU A 24 23.03 -18.42 11.84
C LEU A 24 22.71 -16.99 12.27
N PRO A 25 23.59 -16.32 13.04
CA PRO A 25 23.42 -14.90 13.35
C PRO A 25 23.49 -14.03 12.09
N GLU A 26 22.74 -12.93 12.08
CA GLU A 26 22.87 -11.90 11.04
C GLU A 26 24.19 -11.14 11.23
N ILE A 27 25.10 -11.21 10.25
CA ILE A 27 26.44 -10.60 10.36
C ILE A 27 26.59 -9.43 9.39
N LYS A 28 26.46 -8.20 9.88
CA LYS A 28 26.66 -6.96 9.09
C LYS A 28 28.09 -6.43 9.06
N VAL A 29 29.08 -7.30 9.34
CA VAL A 29 30.51 -6.95 9.38
C VAL A 29 31.30 -7.74 8.33
N GLN A 30 32.61 -7.52 8.27
CA GLN A 30 33.52 -8.26 7.41
C GLN A 30 33.74 -9.68 7.92
N THR A 31 33.84 -10.65 7.00
CA THR A 31 34.04 -12.07 7.33
C THR A 31 35.13 -12.75 6.51
N VAL A 32 35.75 -13.77 7.06
CA VAL A 32 36.66 -14.70 6.37
C VAL A 32 35.98 -16.06 6.32
N ASN A 33 35.77 -16.60 5.11
CA ASN A 33 34.96 -17.81 4.94
C ASN A 33 35.85 -18.93 4.39
N LEU A 34 35.96 -20.02 5.14
CA LEU A 34 36.69 -21.21 4.74
C LEU A 34 35.80 -22.07 3.84
N VAL A 35 36.22 -22.29 2.60
CA VAL A 35 35.49 -23.07 1.59
C VAL A 35 36.35 -24.21 1.06
N GLY A 36 35.72 -25.27 0.55
CA GLY A 36 36.41 -26.45 0.01
C GLY A 36 35.66 -27.73 0.30
N ASN A 37 36.08 -28.83 -0.34
CA ASN A 37 35.41 -30.14 -0.22
C ASN A 37 35.39 -30.67 1.22
N THR A 38 34.54 -31.66 1.48
CA THR A 38 34.56 -32.40 2.75
C THR A 38 35.92 -33.07 2.97
N GLY A 39 36.42 -33.04 4.23
CA GLY A 39 37.65 -33.74 4.61
C GLY A 39 38.97 -33.06 4.21
N VAL A 40 38.94 -31.89 3.59
CA VAL A 40 40.17 -31.16 3.19
C VAL A 40 40.91 -30.49 4.36
N GLY A 41 40.30 -30.42 5.55
CA GLY A 41 40.92 -29.84 6.75
C GLY A 41 40.50 -28.41 7.11
N LYS A 42 39.29 -27.96 6.71
CA LYS A 42 38.77 -26.62 7.02
C LYS A 42 38.64 -26.37 8.53
N SER A 43 37.97 -27.27 9.24
CA SER A 43 37.77 -27.17 10.69
C SER A 43 39.10 -27.26 11.46
N THR A 44 40.03 -28.12 11.01
CA THR A 44 41.41 -28.19 11.52
C THR A 44 42.14 -26.86 11.34
N LEU A 45 42.05 -26.25 10.16
CA LEU A 45 42.66 -24.96 9.87
C LEU A 45 42.05 -23.84 10.73
N LEU A 46 40.74 -23.85 10.94
CA LEU A 46 40.08 -22.87 11.82
C LEU A 46 40.57 -23.01 13.27
N CYS A 47 40.65 -24.23 13.79
CA CYS A 47 41.18 -24.49 15.13
C CYS A 47 42.63 -24.03 15.29
N PHE A 48 43.45 -24.28 14.27
CA PHE A 48 44.84 -23.82 14.25
C PHE A 48 44.96 -22.29 14.28
N LEU A 49 44.13 -21.59 13.49
CA LEU A 49 44.10 -20.12 13.46
C LEU A 49 43.56 -19.51 14.75
N LEU A 50 42.73 -20.23 15.49
CA LEU A 50 42.26 -19.81 16.82
C LEU A 50 43.35 -19.87 17.89
N GLY A 51 44.53 -20.42 17.59
CA GLY A 51 45.60 -20.61 18.56
C GLY A 51 45.33 -21.73 19.55
N LEU A 52 44.41 -22.65 19.22
CA LEU A 52 44.18 -23.83 20.04
C LEU A 52 45.43 -24.72 20.03
N ARG A 53 45.70 -25.37 21.15
CA ARG A 53 46.86 -26.26 21.27
C ARG A 53 46.60 -27.54 20.46
N PRO A 54 47.40 -27.81 19.42
CA PRO A 54 47.21 -28.99 18.59
C PRO A 54 47.66 -30.26 19.32
N GLU A 55 47.08 -31.38 18.92
CA GLU A 55 47.53 -32.73 19.25
C GLU A 55 47.77 -33.49 17.96
N VAL A 56 48.97 -34.04 17.78
CA VAL A 56 49.32 -34.83 16.61
C VAL A 56 49.23 -36.30 16.97
N LEU A 57 48.19 -36.95 16.45
CA LEU A 57 47.85 -38.34 16.74
C LEU A 57 48.13 -39.22 15.51
N SER A 58 48.22 -40.53 15.73
CA SER A 58 48.16 -41.53 14.66
C SER A 58 46.89 -42.35 14.82
N ASN A 59 46.10 -42.48 13.76
CA ASN A 59 44.93 -43.37 13.79
C ASN A 59 45.35 -44.85 13.70
N ASP A 60 44.37 -45.75 13.78
CA ASP A 60 44.58 -47.21 13.70
C ASP A 60 45.26 -47.68 12.40
N TYR A 61 45.27 -46.83 11.37
CA TYR A 61 45.92 -47.08 10.08
C TYR A 61 47.30 -46.43 9.94
N GLY A 62 47.83 -45.83 11.01
CA GLY A 62 49.11 -45.13 11.02
C GLY A 62 49.10 -43.80 10.27
N GLN A 63 47.93 -43.24 9.98
CA GLN A 63 47.81 -41.92 9.36
C GLN A 63 47.86 -40.83 10.43
N VAL A 64 48.59 -39.76 10.13
CA VAL A 64 48.67 -38.58 11.00
C VAL A 64 47.32 -37.88 11.02
N VAL A 65 46.81 -37.66 12.22
CA VAL A 65 45.57 -36.94 12.53
C VAL A 65 45.92 -35.73 13.39
N ILE A 66 45.29 -34.59 13.11
CA ILE A 66 45.46 -33.37 13.90
C ILE A 66 44.14 -33.11 14.63
N ASP A 67 44.20 -33.10 15.94
CA ASP A 67 43.11 -32.65 16.81
C ASP A 67 43.56 -31.45 17.65
N PHE A 68 42.66 -30.91 18.47
CA PHE A 68 42.94 -29.75 19.31
C PHE A 68 42.30 -29.91 20.69
N ASN A 69 43.05 -29.45 21.70
CA ASN A 69 42.53 -29.31 23.05
C ASN A 69 41.48 -28.20 23.10
N GLN A 70 40.22 -28.59 23.29
CA GLN A 70 39.05 -27.71 23.20
C GLN A 70 38.19 -27.80 24.46
N THR A 71 37.60 -26.67 24.87
CA THR A 71 36.57 -26.64 25.90
C THR A 71 35.21 -27.01 25.28
N GLU A 72 34.31 -27.63 26.05
CA GLU A 72 32.98 -28.03 25.54
C GLU A 72 32.16 -26.85 24.98
N SER A 73 32.33 -25.64 25.54
CA SER A 73 31.65 -24.43 25.05
C SER A 73 32.17 -23.90 23.71
N GLU A 74 33.38 -24.29 23.29
CA GLU A 74 34.04 -23.79 22.08
C GLU A 74 34.30 -24.89 21.05
N LYS A 75 33.83 -26.11 21.34
CA LYS A 75 34.11 -27.31 20.58
C LYS A 75 33.70 -27.18 19.12
N ILE A 76 34.69 -27.29 18.24
CA ILE A 76 34.56 -27.47 16.80
C ILE A 76 34.79 -28.95 16.54
N ILE A 77 33.79 -29.60 15.96
CA ILE A 77 33.87 -31.02 15.66
C ILE A 77 34.78 -31.20 14.44
N ILE A 78 35.97 -31.77 14.64
CA ILE A 78 36.87 -32.16 13.56
C ILE A 78 36.54 -33.60 13.17
N GLY A 79 36.09 -33.78 11.94
CA GLY A 79 35.81 -35.10 11.39
C GLY A 79 37.09 -35.81 10.97
N HIS A 80 37.42 -36.91 11.64
CA HIS A 80 38.52 -37.81 11.25
C HIS A 80 38.08 -38.93 10.30
N THR A 81 36.78 -39.01 10.03
CA THR A 81 36.15 -39.96 9.11
C THR A 81 35.91 -39.32 7.74
N GLY A 82 35.77 -40.13 6.68
CA GLY A 82 35.44 -39.64 5.33
C GLY A 82 34.08 -38.94 5.19
N SER A 83 33.20 -39.04 6.19
CA SER A 83 31.93 -38.31 6.25
C SER A 83 32.10 -36.90 6.82
N SER A 84 31.40 -35.92 6.24
CA SER A 84 31.32 -34.56 6.78
C SER A 84 30.78 -34.59 8.23
N CYS A 85 31.37 -33.81 9.14
CA CYS A 85 30.84 -33.63 10.50
C CYS A 85 30.17 -32.26 10.68
N THR A 86 30.43 -31.33 9.77
CA THR A 86 29.90 -29.96 9.79
C THR A 86 28.56 -29.91 9.08
N VAL A 87 27.47 -30.12 9.83
CA VAL A 87 26.09 -29.97 9.32
C VAL A 87 25.72 -28.49 9.18
N TYR A 88 26.12 -27.67 10.17
CA TYR A 88 25.91 -26.23 10.19
C TYR A 88 27.25 -25.50 10.26
N PRO A 89 27.38 -24.30 9.67
CA PRO A 89 28.61 -23.52 9.75
C PRO A 89 29.00 -23.16 11.18
N ASN A 90 30.31 -23.20 11.48
CA ASN A 90 30.83 -22.74 12.77
C ASN A 90 31.38 -21.31 12.64
N LEU A 91 30.82 -20.38 13.43
CA LEU A 91 31.33 -19.02 13.58
C LEU A 91 32.33 -18.93 14.72
N ARG A 92 33.49 -18.32 14.46
CA ARG A 92 34.49 -18.01 15.48
C ARG A 92 35.10 -16.63 15.25
N LYS A 93 35.57 -15.98 16.31
CA LYS A 93 36.22 -14.66 16.23
C LYS A 93 37.72 -14.81 16.45
N ILE A 94 38.51 -14.32 15.51
CA ILE A 94 39.97 -14.29 15.56
C ILE A 94 40.39 -12.84 15.42
N ASN A 95 41.04 -12.26 16.44
CA ASN A 95 41.47 -10.86 16.43
C ASN A 95 40.36 -9.87 16.05
N GLY A 96 39.12 -10.13 16.51
CA GLY A 96 37.94 -9.31 16.21
C GLY A 96 37.31 -9.53 14.83
N ILE A 97 37.89 -10.39 13.99
CA ILE A 97 37.36 -10.75 12.66
C ILE A 97 36.56 -12.04 12.78
N ASN A 98 35.40 -12.10 12.10
CA ASN A 98 34.56 -13.28 12.05
C ASN A 98 35.07 -14.28 11.01
N TYR A 99 35.37 -15.50 11.45
CA TYR A 99 35.74 -16.64 10.61
C TYR A 99 34.61 -17.66 10.59
N TRP A 100 34.29 -18.15 9.39
CA TRP A 100 33.28 -19.17 9.16
C TRP A 100 33.90 -20.45 8.61
N ASP A 101 33.77 -21.56 9.34
CA ASP A 101 33.96 -22.90 8.79
C ASP A 101 32.66 -23.35 8.12
N LEU A 102 32.65 -23.38 6.79
CA LEU A 102 31.48 -23.75 6.01
C LEU A 102 31.44 -25.27 5.77
N PRO A 103 30.25 -25.85 5.55
CA PRO A 103 30.11 -27.22 5.06
C PRO A 103 30.90 -27.47 3.76
N GLY A 104 31.20 -28.74 3.49
CA GLY A 104 31.94 -29.13 2.29
C GLY A 104 31.20 -28.79 0.99
N PHE A 105 31.94 -28.36 -0.03
CA PHE A 105 31.47 -28.42 -1.40
C PHE A 105 31.15 -29.88 -1.77
N CYS A 106 30.10 -30.07 -2.56
CA CYS A 106 29.60 -31.40 -2.92
C CYS A 106 29.35 -32.33 -1.74
N ASP A 107 28.99 -31.83 -0.55
CA ASP A 107 28.54 -32.72 0.52
C ASP A 107 27.21 -33.37 0.11
N ASN A 108 27.31 -34.54 -0.49
CA ASN A 108 26.26 -35.30 -1.15
C ASN A 108 25.69 -36.40 -0.26
N LYS A 109 25.82 -36.25 1.07
CA LYS A 109 25.14 -37.08 2.08
C LYS A 109 23.65 -37.24 1.76
N SER A 110 22.98 -36.14 1.40
CA SER A 110 21.59 -36.13 0.96
C SER A 110 21.28 -34.86 0.18
N ILE A 111 20.20 -34.90 -0.63
CA ILE A 111 19.68 -33.72 -1.33
C ILE A 111 19.27 -32.63 -0.33
N ALA A 112 18.75 -33.02 0.83
CA ALA A 112 18.37 -32.07 1.87
C ALA A 112 19.60 -31.34 2.42
N GLN A 113 20.68 -32.06 2.70
CA GLN A 113 21.93 -31.45 3.16
C GLN A 113 22.54 -30.52 2.10
N GLU A 114 22.47 -30.87 0.82
CA GLU A 114 22.91 -29.99 -0.28
C GLU A 114 22.16 -28.65 -0.25
N ILE A 115 20.83 -28.68 -0.06
CA ILE A 115 19.98 -27.48 0.00
C ILE A 115 20.25 -26.66 1.28
N VAL A 116 20.44 -27.32 2.42
CA VAL A 116 20.73 -26.67 3.71
C VAL A 116 22.10 -26.02 3.69
N ASN A 117 23.13 -26.71 3.19
CA ASN A 117 24.48 -26.17 3.05
C ASN A 117 24.48 -24.93 2.16
N PHE A 118 23.74 -24.99 1.06
CA PHE A 118 23.53 -23.84 0.20
C PHE A 118 22.86 -22.68 0.96
N TYR A 119 21.72 -22.93 1.60
CA TYR A 119 20.97 -21.91 2.35
C TYR A 119 21.89 -21.20 3.34
N CYS A 120 22.66 -21.98 4.11
CA CYS A 120 23.62 -21.46 5.08
C CYS A 120 24.70 -20.59 4.42
N THR A 121 25.32 -21.11 3.36
CA THR A 121 26.39 -20.43 2.63
C THR A 121 25.90 -19.10 2.07
N LYS A 122 24.75 -19.12 1.37
CA LYS A 122 24.15 -17.92 0.80
C LYS A 122 23.80 -16.90 1.88
N LYS A 123 23.17 -17.32 2.98
CA LYS A 123 22.81 -16.43 4.10
C LYS A 123 24.04 -15.76 4.70
N ILE A 124 25.13 -16.50 4.92
CA ILE A 124 26.39 -15.97 5.46
C ILE A 124 26.98 -14.88 4.54
N PHE A 125 27.08 -15.16 3.25
CA PHE A 125 27.68 -14.22 2.30
C PHE A 125 26.77 -13.05 1.93
N ASP A 126 25.45 -13.25 1.85
CA ASP A 126 24.48 -12.18 1.59
C ASP A 126 24.39 -11.22 2.78
N SER A 127 24.46 -11.71 4.02
CA SER A 127 24.45 -10.88 5.22
C SER A 127 25.76 -10.11 5.45
N ALA A 128 26.93 -10.71 5.12
CA ALA A 128 28.23 -10.08 5.29
C ALA A 128 28.36 -8.76 4.52
N ARG A 129 28.99 -7.73 5.12
CA ARG A 129 29.24 -6.45 4.43
C ARG A 129 30.15 -6.66 3.22
N GLU A 130 31.25 -7.37 3.45
CA GLU A 130 32.25 -7.79 2.49
C GLU A 130 32.95 -9.01 3.06
N PHE A 131 33.61 -9.81 2.23
CA PHE A 131 34.23 -11.04 2.69
C PHE A 131 35.54 -11.38 1.97
N LYS A 132 36.35 -12.20 2.63
CA LYS A 132 37.45 -12.97 2.05
C LYS A 132 37.06 -14.44 1.93
N ILE A 133 37.65 -15.12 0.95
CA ILE A 133 37.47 -16.54 0.72
C ILE A 133 38.82 -17.23 0.95
N VAL A 134 38.83 -18.24 1.81
CA VAL A 134 39.98 -19.13 1.99
C VAL A 134 39.60 -20.48 1.41
N LEU A 135 40.07 -20.76 0.19
CA LEU A 135 39.88 -22.05 -0.44
C LEU A 135 40.89 -23.04 0.13
N VAL A 136 40.37 -24.04 0.84
CA VAL A 136 41.15 -25.14 1.40
C VAL A 136 41.07 -26.33 0.46
N ILE A 137 42.22 -26.82 0.03
CA ILE A 137 42.34 -27.97 -0.87
C ILE A 137 43.34 -28.98 -0.32
N GLU A 138 43.18 -30.24 -0.68
CA GLU A 138 44.12 -31.29 -0.32
C GLU A 138 45.24 -31.39 -1.37
N TYR A 139 46.49 -31.50 -0.93
CA TYR A 139 47.66 -31.67 -1.81
C TYR A 139 47.47 -32.81 -2.84
N ASN A 140 46.92 -33.95 -2.42
CA ASN A 140 46.70 -35.10 -3.29
C ASN A 140 45.70 -34.83 -4.43
N SER A 141 44.83 -33.82 -4.31
CA SER A 141 43.85 -33.50 -5.36
C SER A 141 44.50 -32.98 -6.65
N LEU A 142 45.78 -32.59 -6.60
CA LEU A 142 46.57 -32.20 -7.78
C LEU A 142 46.92 -33.40 -8.66
N PHE A 143 47.22 -34.53 -8.04
CA PHE A 143 47.82 -35.68 -8.73
C PHE A 143 46.78 -36.77 -9.03
N LEU A 144 45.78 -36.91 -8.16
CA LEU A 144 44.70 -37.87 -8.36
C LEU A 144 43.85 -37.50 -9.58
N ALA A 145 43.58 -38.50 -10.42
CA ALA A 145 42.75 -38.36 -11.63
C ALA A 145 43.14 -37.15 -12.49
N ARG A 146 44.44 -36.84 -12.61
CA ARG A 146 44.97 -35.70 -13.38
C ARG A 146 44.36 -34.35 -12.94
N GLY A 147 44.16 -34.17 -11.64
CA GLY A 147 43.64 -32.92 -11.09
C GLY A 147 42.13 -32.75 -11.22
N LYS A 148 41.38 -33.78 -11.63
CA LYS A 148 39.92 -33.67 -11.86
C LYS A 148 39.16 -33.13 -10.64
N ASN A 149 39.50 -33.58 -9.44
CA ASN A 149 38.85 -33.13 -8.21
C ASN A 149 39.12 -31.64 -7.94
N LEU A 150 40.34 -31.17 -8.22
CA LEU A 150 40.68 -29.75 -8.10
C LEU A 150 39.96 -28.92 -9.18
N ALA A 151 39.91 -29.40 -10.42
CA ALA A 151 39.18 -28.74 -11.51
C ALA A 151 37.71 -28.52 -11.15
N GLU A 152 37.04 -29.56 -10.64
CA GLU A 152 35.65 -29.49 -10.22
C GLU A 152 35.45 -28.51 -9.04
N THR A 153 36.39 -28.51 -8.07
CA THR A 153 36.36 -27.57 -6.93
C THR A 153 36.49 -26.11 -7.40
N LEU A 154 37.40 -25.82 -8.33
CA LEU A 154 37.59 -24.47 -8.88
C LEU A 154 36.40 -24.06 -9.76
N LYS A 155 35.87 -24.99 -10.55
CA LYS A 155 34.67 -24.77 -11.35
C LYS A 155 33.49 -24.36 -10.47
N GLN A 156 33.24 -25.09 -9.38
CA GLN A 156 32.17 -24.75 -8.44
C GLN A 156 32.38 -23.40 -7.79
N LEU A 157 33.62 -23.08 -7.40
CA LEU A 157 33.93 -21.76 -6.84
C LEU A 157 33.62 -20.63 -7.84
N ILE A 158 33.96 -20.81 -9.12
CA ILE A 158 33.72 -19.82 -10.18
C ILE A 158 32.24 -19.73 -10.54
N GLU A 159 31.53 -20.85 -10.60
CA GLU A 159 30.07 -20.87 -10.77
C GLU A 159 29.38 -20.17 -9.59
N MET A 160 29.95 -20.31 -8.38
CA MET A 160 29.43 -19.66 -7.19
C MET A 160 29.68 -18.14 -7.18
N PHE A 161 30.84 -17.71 -7.71
CA PHE A 161 31.24 -16.31 -7.82
C PHE A 161 31.65 -15.96 -9.27
N PRO A 162 30.68 -15.61 -10.13
CA PRO A 162 30.94 -15.40 -11.57
C PRO A 162 31.89 -14.24 -11.88
N ASP A 163 31.98 -13.22 -11.01
CA ASP A 163 32.98 -12.16 -11.14
C ASP A 163 34.36 -12.67 -10.71
N GLN A 164 35.06 -13.30 -11.64
CA GLN A 164 36.37 -13.91 -11.39
C GLN A 164 37.43 -12.91 -10.92
N LYS A 165 37.32 -11.62 -11.27
CA LYS A 165 38.27 -10.59 -10.84
C LYS A 165 38.07 -10.26 -9.36
N SER A 166 36.82 -10.08 -8.95
CA SER A 166 36.49 -9.88 -7.52
C SER A 166 36.76 -11.15 -6.71
N LEU A 167 36.51 -12.33 -7.27
CA LEU A 167 36.88 -13.62 -6.67
C LEU A 167 38.39 -13.68 -6.44
N PHE A 168 39.20 -13.46 -7.47
CA PHE A 168 40.66 -13.45 -7.36
C PHE A 168 41.14 -12.47 -6.27
N ASN A 169 40.59 -11.26 -6.24
CA ASN A 169 40.97 -10.25 -5.25
C ASN A 169 40.71 -10.72 -3.82
N SER A 170 39.62 -11.45 -3.59
CA SER A 170 39.20 -11.93 -2.26
C SER A 170 39.68 -13.34 -1.89
N LEU A 171 40.29 -14.06 -2.83
CA LEU A 171 40.69 -15.46 -2.69
C LEU A 171 42.13 -15.63 -2.17
N SER A 172 42.26 -16.46 -1.13
CA SER A 172 43.51 -17.10 -0.70
C SER A 172 43.34 -18.62 -0.76
N ILE A 173 44.43 -19.35 -0.99
CA ILE A 173 44.44 -20.82 -1.08
C ILE A 173 45.35 -21.40 -0.02
N VAL A 174 44.82 -22.38 0.73
CA VAL A 174 45.60 -23.17 1.69
C VAL A 174 45.62 -24.62 1.22
N VAL A 175 46.82 -25.13 0.94
CA VAL A 175 47.03 -26.50 0.47
C VAL A 175 47.36 -27.38 1.66
N MET A 176 46.42 -28.19 2.10
CA MET A 176 46.52 -29.06 3.27
C MET A 176 47.13 -30.42 2.92
N LYS A 177 47.63 -31.11 3.95
CA LYS A 177 48.15 -32.49 3.90
C LYS A 177 49.28 -32.68 2.89
N CYS A 178 50.17 -31.69 2.76
CA CYS A 178 51.33 -31.85 1.90
C CYS A 178 52.39 -32.73 2.59
N GLY A 179 52.58 -33.96 2.09
CA GLY A 179 53.61 -34.88 2.59
C GLY A 179 55.01 -34.62 2.05
N ASN A 180 55.17 -33.70 1.09
CA ASN A 180 56.47 -33.36 0.51
C ASN A 180 57.03 -32.08 1.14
N PHE A 181 57.99 -32.21 2.05
CA PHE A 181 58.58 -31.07 2.77
C PHE A 181 59.30 -30.05 1.88
N LYS A 182 59.70 -30.45 0.67
CA LYS A 182 60.35 -29.54 -0.30
C LYS A 182 59.34 -28.82 -1.20
N PHE A 183 58.06 -29.17 -1.12
CA PHE A 183 57.02 -28.55 -1.93
C PHE A 183 56.70 -27.15 -1.40
N VAL A 184 56.87 -26.16 -2.26
CA VAL A 184 56.62 -24.73 -1.98
C VAL A 184 55.49 -24.18 -2.86
N ASN A 185 55.07 -22.94 -2.59
CA ASN A 185 53.96 -22.28 -3.30
C ASN A 185 54.19 -22.22 -4.82
N GLU A 186 55.43 -22.00 -5.26
CA GLU A 186 55.80 -21.97 -6.68
C GLU A 186 55.63 -23.34 -7.35
N ASN A 187 55.90 -24.44 -6.63
CA ASN A 187 55.66 -25.78 -7.17
C ASN A 187 54.17 -26.02 -7.40
N PHE A 188 53.33 -25.61 -6.45
CA PHE A 188 51.88 -25.69 -6.59
C PHE A 188 51.39 -24.94 -7.83
N ILE A 189 51.81 -23.69 -8.00
CA ILE A 189 51.41 -22.85 -9.14
C ILE A 189 51.81 -23.48 -10.46
N ASN A 190 53.08 -23.88 -10.59
CA ASN A 190 53.57 -24.49 -11.81
C ASN A 190 52.80 -25.78 -12.14
N CYS A 191 52.44 -26.57 -11.12
CA CYS A 191 51.60 -27.75 -11.28
C CYS A 191 50.20 -27.39 -11.78
N ILE A 192 49.48 -26.44 -11.17
CA ILE A 192 48.11 -26.10 -11.59
C ILE A 192 48.07 -25.43 -12.96
N VAL A 193 49.06 -24.60 -13.31
CA VAL A 193 49.17 -23.99 -14.64
C VAL A 193 49.33 -25.07 -15.70
N LYS A 194 50.28 -26.00 -15.49
CA LYS A 194 50.50 -27.13 -16.38
C LYS A 194 49.23 -27.99 -16.52
N LEU A 195 48.61 -28.37 -15.40
CA LEU A 195 47.36 -29.15 -15.42
C LEU A 195 46.25 -28.42 -16.18
N SER A 196 46.14 -27.10 -16.03
CA SER A 196 45.10 -26.32 -16.71
C SER A 196 45.26 -26.28 -18.23
N GLN A 197 46.51 -26.37 -18.72
CA GLN A 197 46.84 -26.43 -20.14
C GLN A 197 46.62 -27.83 -20.72
N GLU A 198 46.91 -28.87 -19.94
CA GLU A 198 46.86 -30.26 -20.38
C GLU A 198 45.48 -30.93 -20.17
N ASN A 199 44.62 -30.39 -19.32
CA ASN A 199 43.33 -30.97 -18.96
C ASN A 199 42.17 -29.99 -19.18
N ASN A 200 41.24 -30.35 -20.06
CA ASN A 200 40.07 -29.54 -20.42
C ASN A 200 39.07 -29.35 -19.27
N GLU A 201 39.11 -30.18 -18.22
CA GLU A 201 38.26 -29.99 -17.02
C GLU A 201 38.52 -28.62 -16.35
N PHE A 202 39.69 -28.02 -16.57
CA PHE A 202 40.05 -26.70 -16.04
C PHE A 202 39.65 -25.53 -16.94
N GLU A 203 38.97 -25.75 -18.08
CA GLU A 203 38.69 -24.70 -19.08
C GLU A 203 38.08 -23.44 -18.45
N ILE A 204 37.05 -23.60 -17.62
CA ILE A 204 36.38 -22.50 -16.91
C ILE A 204 37.30 -21.81 -15.90
N ALA A 205 38.24 -22.56 -15.31
CA ALA A 205 39.15 -22.10 -14.26
C ALA A 205 40.46 -21.48 -14.76
N ARG A 206 40.80 -21.64 -16.05
CA ARG A 206 42.05 -21.09 -16.64
C ARG A 206 42.28 -19.61 -16.35
N PRO A 207 41.28 -18.70 -16.48
CA PRO A 207 41.53 -17.28 -16.22
C PRO A 207 41.89 -17.02 -14.75
N LEU A 208 41.21 -17.67 -13.81
CA LEU A 208 41.54 -17.58 -12.38
C LEU A 208 42.94 -18.14 -12.08
N ILE A 209 43.29 -19.29 -12.68
CA ILE A 209 44.62 -19.91 -12.53
C ILE A 209 45.72 -19.00 -13.06
N ASN A 210 45.51 -18.34 -14.21
CA ASN A 210 46.47 -17.38 -14.76
C ASN A 210 46.69 -16.21 -13.79
N MET A 211 45.63 -15.62 -13.22
CA MET A 211 45.77 -14.55 -12.20
C MET A 211 46.50 -15.04 -10.94
N LEU A 212 46.22 -16.27 -10.49
CA LEU A 212 46.92 -16.87 -9.34
C LEU A 212 48.41 -17.08 -9.61
N SER A 213 48.78 -17.41 -10.85
CA SER A 213 50.19 -17.61 -11.23
C SER A 213 51.03 -16.34 -11.10
N GLU A 214 50.41 -15.17 -11.20
CA GLU A 214 51.05 -13.86 -11.02
C GLU A 214 51.16 -13.46 -9.54
N CYS A 215 50.49 -14.18 -8.62
CA CYS A 215 50.42 -13.83 -7.20
C CYS A 215 50.64 -15.03 -6.25
N PRO A 216 51.85 -15.63 -6.20
CA PRO A 216 52.16 -16.77 -5.33
C PRO A 216 51.87 -16.58 -3.84
N LYS A 217 51.92 -15.34 -3.36
CA LYS A 217 51.68 -14.97 -1.96
C LYS A 217 50.23 -15.20 -1.49
N LYS A 218 49.31 -15.50 -2.40
CA LYS A 218 47.92 -15.91 -2.10
C LYS A 218 47.79 -17.41 -1.84
N ILE A 219 48.91 -18.15 -1.86
CA ILE A 219 48.95 -19.60 -1.67
C ILE A 219 49.88 -19.88 -0.50
N VAL A 220 49.49 -20.82 0.36
CA VAL A 220 50.33 -21.33 1.45
C VAL A 220 50.18 -22.85 1.55
N ILE A 221 51.29 -23.53 1.79
CA ILE A 221 51.31 -24.99 1.96
C ILE A 221 51.29 -25.33 3.45
N PHE A 222 50.22 -25.99 3.88
CA PHE A 222 50.11 -26.60 5.20
C PHE A 222 50.59 -28.07 5.11
N LYS A 223 51.82 -28.28 5.56
CA LYS A 223 52.49 -29.59 5.53
C LYS A 223 51.90 -30.54 6.57
N ILE A 224 52.04 -31.85 6.33
CA ILE A 224 51.70 -32.86 7.35
C ILE A 224 52.73 -32.71 8.48
N PRO A 225 52.30 -32.38 9.71
CA PRO A 225 53.23 -32.26 10.83
C PRO A 225 53.79 -33.64 11.19
N GLN A 226 55.07 -33.68 11.54
CA GLN A 226 55.73 -34.83 12.15
C GLN A 226 55.56 -34.81 13.67
N ASN A 227 55.41 -33.62 14.26
CA ASN A 227 55.19 -33.43 15.69
C ASN A 227 54.39 -32.12 15.95
N GLU A 228 54.04 -31.85 17.21
CA GLU A 228 53.33 -30.63 17.61
C GLU A 228 54.12 -29.35 17.33
N GLU A 229 55.45 -29.40 17.32
CA GLU A 229 56.31 -28.21 17.11
C GLU A 229 56.25 -27.70 15.66
N ASP A 230 55.88 -28.55 14.70
CA ASP A 230 55.62 -28.13 13.32
C ASP A 230 54.39 -27.22 13.19
N LEU A 231 53.48 -27.29 14.16
CA LEU A 231 52.25 -26.50 14.24
C LEU A 231 52.46 -25.27 15.13
N ASN A 232 53.36 -24.38 14.70
CA ASN A 232 53.81 -23.23 15.46
C ASN A 232 53.29 -21.88 14.95
N ASP A 233 53.62 -20.81 15.68
CA ASP A 233 53.22 -19.44 15.38
C ASP A 233 53.79 -18.91 14.05
N MET A 234 54.92 -19.45 13.56
CA MET A 234 55.48 -19.07 12.27
C MET A 234 54.57 -19.53 11.13
N LEU A 235 54.14 -20.80 11.16
CA LEU A 235 53.18 -21.33 10.19
C LEU A 235 51.85 -20.58 10.26
N ARG A 236 51.36 -20.29 11.47
CA ARG A 236 50.14 -19.48 11.65
C ARG A 236 50.29 -18.10 11.01
N SER A 237 51.40 -17.42 11.27
CA SER A 237 51.71 -16.10 10.70
C SER A 237 51.81 -16.14 9.17
N GLU A 238 52.34 -17.22 8.59
CA GLU A 238 52.39 -17.41 7.14
C GLU A 238 50.98 -17.53 6.54
N ILE A 239 50.11 -18.32 7.16
CA ILE A 239 48.71 -18.47 6.73
C ILE A 239 47.95 -17.15 6.87
N GLU A 240 48.11 -16.45 7.99
CA GLU A 240 47.49 -15.13 8.20
C GLU A 240 47.97 -14.13 7.16
N THR A 241 49.27 -14.12 6.85
CA THR A 241 49.85 -13.29 5.78
C THR A 241 49.22 -13.62 4.42
N CYS A 242 49.07 -14.91 4.09
CA CYS A 242 48.39 -15.37 2.88
C CYS A 242 46.93 -14.88 2.80
N ILE A 243 46.18 -14.93 3.91
CA ILE A 243 44.80 -14.40 4.00
C ILE A 243 44.80 -12.87 3.87
N ASN A 244 45.82 -12.19 4.41
CA ASN A 244 45.95 -10.73 4.36
C ASN A 244 46.35 -10.19 2.99
N ASN A 245 46.96 -11.01 2.13
CA ASN A 245 47.18 -10.68 0.72
C ASN A 245 45.89 -10.63 -0.12
N SER A 246 44.77 -11.07 0.44
CA SER A 246 43.44 -10.93 -0.15
C SER A 246 42.69 -9.71 0.38
N ARG A 247 41.78 -9.17 -0.44
CA ARG A 247 40.96 -8.01 -0.13
C ARG A 247 39.55 -8.43 0.24
N TYR A 248 38.91 -7.67 1.12
CA TYR A 248 37.47 -7.82 1.35
C TYR A 248 36.73 -7.37 0.09
N CYS A 249 35.81 -8.19 -0.41
CA CYS A 249 34.97 -7.87 -1.55
C CYS A 249 33.52 -8.26 -1.24
N LYS A 250 32.55 -7.49 -1.76
CA LYS A 250 31.15 -7.91 -1.81
C LYS A 250 30.87 -8.44 -3.21
N MET A 251 30.40 -9.68 -3.30
CA MET A 251 30.05 -10.32 -4.56
C MET A 251 28.65 -10.93 -4.42
N SER A 252 27.92 -11.00 -5.54
CA SER A 252 26.72 -11.80 -5.62
C SER A 252 27.08 -13.27 -5.70
N ILE A 253 26.28 -14.10 -5.04
CA ILE A 253 26.42 -15.55 -5.10
C ILE A 253 25.37 -16.12 -6.04
N VAL A 254 25.87 -16.86 -7.02
CA VAL A 254 25.10 -17.79 -7.85
C VAL A 254 25.40 -19.19 -7.31
N ASN A 255 24.59 -20.21 -7.60
CA ASN A 255 24.92 -21.55 -7.13
C ASN A 255 24.65 -22.56 -8.20
N SER A 256 25.47 -23.60 -8.20
CA SER A 256 25.22 -24.83 -8.92
C SER A 256 24.57 -25.83 -7.98
N PHE A 257 23.34 -26.18 -8.32
CA PHE A 257 22.61 -27.28 -7.67
C PHE A 257 22.55 -28.49 -8.59
N SER A 258 22.55 -29.66 -7.98
CA SER A 258 22.14 -30.88 -8.66
C SER A 258 20.71 -30.75 -9.20
N TYR A 259 20.40 -31.44 -10.30
CA TYR A 259 19.05 -31.42 -10.88
C TYR A 259 17.98 -31.87 -9.86
N LYS A 260 18.33 -32.85 -9.01
CA LYS A 260 17.44 -33.33 -7.95
C LYS A 260 17.21 -32.26 -6.87
N ALA A 261 18.24 -31.53 -6.47
CA ALA A 261 18.09 -30.40 -5.54
C ALA A 261 17.21 -29.29 -6.13
N LYS A 262 17.37 -28.95 -7.42
CA LYS A 262 16.50 -27.96 -8.10
C LYS A 262 15.03 -28.35 -8.06
N LEU A 263 14.70 -29.61 -8.37
CA LEU A 263 13.32 -30.11 -8.29
C LEU A 263 12.76 -30.04 -6.86
N MET A 264 13.59 -30.35 -5.86
CA MET A 264 13.16 -30.28 -4.46
C MET A 264 12.96 -28.84 -4.00
N ILE A 265 13.82 -27.91 -4.44
CA ILE A 265 13.65 -26.48 -4.18
C ILE A 265 12.34 -25.98 -4.77
N GLU A 266 11.93 -26.43 -5.96
CA GLU A 266 10.63 -26.05 -6.52
C GLU A 266 9.46 -26.47 -5.60
N LYS A 267 9.52 -27.65 -5.00
CA LYS A 267 8.51 -28.11 -4.03
C LYS A 267 8.56 -27.30 -2.74
N LEU A 268 9.74 -27.05 -2.20
CA LEU A 268 9.95 -26.22 -1.01
C LEU A 268 9.42 -24.81 -1.21
N VAL A 269 9.67 -24.24 -2.38
CA VAL A 269 9.17 -22.94 -2.80
C VAL A 269 7.65 -22.92 -2.82
N LYS A 270 6.98 -23.92 -3.44
CA LYS A 270 5.51 -24.03 -3.42
C LYS A 270 4.94 -24.15 -2.01
N TYR A 271 5.63 -24.86 -1.13
CA TYR A 271 5.24 -24.95 0.28
C TYR A 271 5.26 -23.59 0.95
N TYR A 272 6.37 -22.84 0.84
CA TYR A 272 6.46 -21.50 1.41
C TYR A 272 5.46 -20.52 0.78
N GLU A 273 5.14 -20.67 -0.51
CA GLU A 273 4.09 -19.87 -1.15
C GLU A 273 2.72 -20.10 -0.52
N ALA A 274 2.34 -21.36 -0.30
CA ALA A 274 1.10 -21.71 0.38
C ALA A 274 1.07 -21.19 1.82
N GLU A 275 2.20 -21.25 2.53
CA GLU A 275 2.32 -20.72 3.89
C GLU A 275 2.16 -19.19 3.93
N VAL A 276 2.77 -18.45 2.99
CA VAL A 276 2.55 -17.00 2.85
C VAL A 276 1.08 -16.72 2.55
N GLU A 277 0.45 -17.47 1.63
CA GLU A 277 -0.96 -17.30 1.29
C GLU A 277 -1.87 -17.48 2.51
N GLU A 278 -1.63 -18.52 3.33
CA GLU A 278 -2.33 -18.76 4.59
C GLU A 278 -2.15 -17.59 5.57
N LYS A 279 -0.91 -17.14 5.81
CA LYS A 279 -0.65 -16.00 6.72
C LYS A 279 -1.24 -14.68 6.21
N MET A 280 -1.28 -14.48 4.90
CA MET A 280 -1.94 -13.33 4.29
C MET A 280 -3.47 -13.42 4.38
N HIS A 281 -4.03 -14.63 4.38
CA HIS A 281 -5.43 -14.86 4.69
C HIS A 281 -5.76 -14.54 6.15
N ASP A 282 -4.92 -14.97 7.09
CA ASP A 282 -5.04 -14.60 8.50
C ASP A 282 -4.98 -13.08 8.71
N LEU A 283 -4.04 -12.41 8.02
CA LEU A 283 -3.91 -10.95 8.05
C LEU A 283 -5.18 -10.28 7.53
N ALA A 284 -5.72 -10.77 6.41
CA ALA A 284 -6.95 -10.26 5.83
C ALA A 284 -8.14 -10.36 6.82
N ASN A 285 -8.32 -11.53 7.44
CA ASN A 285 -9.37 -11.75 8.43
C ASN A 285 -9.19 -10.85 9.66
N TYR A 286 -7.95 -10.68 10.12
CA TYR A 286 -7.62 -9.80 11.23
C TYR A 286 -7.94 -8.34 10.93
N LEU A 287 -7.56 -7.83 9.75
CA LEU A 287 -7.88 -6.48 9.30
C LEU A 287 -9.40 -6.26 9.24
N ILE A 288 -10.17 -7.20 8.67
CA ILE A 288 -11.64 -7.12 8.66
C ILE A 288 -12.18 -6.99 10.09
N LYS A 289 -11.65 -7.79 11.02
CA LYS A 289 -12.07 -7.76 12.44
C LYS A 289 -11.75 -6.42 13.09
N ILE A 290 -10.54 -5.88 12.95
CA ILE A 290 -10.18 -4.57 13.51
C ILE A 290 -11.10 -3.49 12.98
N PHE A 291 -11.29 -3.43 11.67
CA PHE A 291 -12.10 -2.37 11.07
C PHE A 291 -13.57 -2.50 11.48
N SER A 292 -14.12 -3.71 11.60
CA SER A 292 -15.50 -3.89 12.06
C SER A 292 -15.73 -3.51 13.52
N LEU A 293 -14.68 -3.38 14.33
CA LEU A 293 -14.76 -2.89 15.72
C LEU A 293 -14.52 -1.39 15.84
N GLU A 294 -13.89 -0.77 14.85
CA GLU A 294 -13.61 0.67 14.84
C GLU A 294 -14.88 1.45 14.50
N LYS A 295 -15.15 2.50 15.29
CA LYS A 295 -16.32 3.37 15.17
C LYS A 295 -15.96 4.75 14.65
N ASP A 296 -14.70 5.16 14.77
CA ASP A 296 -14.23 6.44 14.25
C ASP A 296 -14.03 6.38 12.74
N LEU A 297 -14.90 7.10 12.02
CA LEU A 297 -14.89 7.14 10.56
C LEU A 297 -13.56 7.66 9.98
N ASN A 298 -12.89 8.59 10.66
CA ASN A 298 -11.62 9.13 10.17
C ASN A 298 -10.51 8.08 10.25
N LYS A 299 -10.49 7.28 11.33
CA LYS A 299 -9.55 6.16 11.47
C LYS A 299 -9.81 5.06 10.45
N LEU A 300 -11.08 4.75 10.19
CA LEU A 300 -11.45 3.79 9.14
C LEU A 300 -10.98 4.25 7.75
N GLU A 301 -11.21 5.52 7.40
CA GLU A 301 -10.78 6.04 6.10
C GLU A 301 -9.25 6.12 5.99
N LEU A 302 -8.55 6.47 7.07
CA LEU A 302 -7.09 6.43 7.13
C LEU A 302 -6.57 5.00 6.89
N GLY A 303 -7.13 4.02 7.61
CA GLY A 303 -6.75 2.62 7.47
C GLY A 303 -7.00 2.09 6.05
N LYS A 304 -8.13 2.47 5.43
CA LYS A 304 -8.40 2.15 4.03
C LYS A 304 -7.37 2.79 3.09
N ASN A 305 -7.02 4.06 3.29
CA ASN A 305 -6.03 4.73 2.45
C ASN A 305 -4.65 4.07 2.53
N ILE A 306 -4.25 3.59 3.70
CA ILE A 306 -3.01 2.81 3.88
C ILE A 306 -3.08 1.49 3.10
N LEU A 307 -4.22 0.81 3.14
CA LEU A 307 -4.42 -0.43 2.39
C LEU A 307 -4.43 -0.20 0.87
N ASP A 308 -5.02 0.91 0.43
CA ASP A 308 -5.00 1.33 -0.97
C ASP A 308 -3.58 1.69 -1.43
N GLU A 309 -2.80 2.38 -0.58
CA GLU A 309 -1.39 2.64 -0.82
C GLU A 309 -0.62 1.32 -0.97
N PHE A 310 -0.78 0.36 -0.05
CA PHE A 310 -0.15 -0.96 -0.13
C PHE A 310 -0.48 -1.68 -1.45
N LEU A 311 -1.76 -1.77 -1.80
CA LEU A 311 -2.21 -2.44 -3.03
C LEU A 311 -1.74 -1.73 -4.30
N SER A 312 -1.66 -0.39 -4.29
CA SER A 312 -1.11 0.37 -5.41
C SER A 312 0.37 0.06 -5.64
N HIS A 313 1.18 -0.05 -4.58
CA HIS A 313 2.60 -0.37 -4.72
C HIS A 313 2.82 -1.73 -5.39
N ILE A 314 1.92 -2.68 -5.17
CA ILE A 314 2.06 -4.03 -5.73
C ILE A 314 1.50 -4.10 -7.15
N ASN A 315 0.37 -3.45 -7.43
CA ASN A 315 -0.23 -3.45 -8.76
C ASN A 315 0.62 -2.74 -9.81
N THR A 316 1.41 -1.73 -9.42
CA THR A 316 1.97 -0.81 -10.40
C THR A 316 3.26 -1.35 -11.04
N PHE A 317 4.31 -1.77 -10.32
CA PHE A 317 5.62 -1.92 -10.99
C PHE A 317 6.74 -2.79 -10.38
N SER A 318 6.50 -3.78 -9.51
CA SER A 318 7.56 -4.81 -9.35
C SER A 318 7.09 -6.14 -8.77
N ARG A 319 7.45 -7.21 -9.48
CA ARG A 319 7.40 -8.61 -9.01
C ARG A 319 8.49 -8.92 -7.97
N THR A 320 9.16 -7.92 -7.38
CA THR A 320 10.24 -8.18 -6.43
C THR A 320 9.68 -8.30 -5.02
N PHE A 321 10.20 -9.29 -4.29
CA PHE A 321 9.87 -9.50 -2.89
C PHE A 321 10.23 -8.29 -2.01
N ASP A 322 11.23 -7.49 -2.39
CA ASP A 322 11.63 -6.30 -1.64
C ASP A 322 10.53 -5.22 -1.60
N LEU A 323 9.84 -4.96 -2.72
CA LEU A 323 8.74 -4.00 -2.71
C LEU A 323 7.54 -4.54 -1.93
N PHE A 324 7.26 -5.84 -2.07
CA PHE A 324 6.21 -6.49 -1.29
C PHE A 324 6.48 -6.37 0.22
N LYS A 325 7.70 -6.71 0.65
CA LYS A 325 8.17 -6.59 2.04
C LYS A 325 8.10 -5.15 2.56
N ASN A 326 8.55 -4.16 1.77
CA ASN A 326 8.45 -2.76 2.15
C ASN A 326 6.99 -2.27 2.24
N GLY A 327 6.13 -2.73 1.33
CA GLY A 327 4.70 -2.46 1.38
C GLY A 327 4.06 -3.05 2.63
N LEU A 328 4.36 -4.31 2.95
CA LEU A 328 3.89 -4.95 4.18
C LEU A 328 4.37 -4.16 5.39
N LYS A 329 5.67 -3.86 5.48
CA LYS A 329 6.21 -3.08 6.61
C LYS A 329 5.44 -1.78 6.85
N LYS A 330 5.16 -0.99 5.80
CA LYS A 330 4.34 0.23 5.90
C LYS A 330 2.91 -0.05 6.39
N LEU A 331 2.30 -1.13 5.90
CA LEU A 331 0.98 -1.57 6.36
C LEU A 331 1.04 -1.84 7.87
N PHE A 332 2.01 -2.64 8.32
CA PHE A 332 2.16 -3.04 9.72
C PHE A 332 2.59 -1.91 10.67
N GLU A 333 3.29 -0.88 10.20
CA GLU A 333 3.59 0.33 10.98
C GLU A 333 2.31 1.04 11.47
N ASN A 334 1.19 0.84 10.78
CA ASN A 334 -0.12 1.38 11.17
C ASN A 334 -1.00 0.37 11.92
N PHE A 335 -0.60 -0.91 11.97
CA PHE A 335 -1.32 -2.01 12.64
C PHE A 335 -0.37 -2.77 13.57
N ILE A 336 0.11 -2.10 14.63
CA ILE A 336 1.14 -2.60 15.55
C ILE A 336 0.79 -3.98 16.15
N GLU A 337 -0.50 -4.23 16.39
CA GLU A 337 -1.00 -5.50 16.95
C GLU A 337 -0.70 -6.71 16.04
N CYS A 338 -0.45 -6.49 14.75
CA CYS A 338 -0.15 -7.55 13.80
C CYS A 338 1.35 -7.87 13.70
N LYS A 339 2.22 -7.31 14.55
CA LYS A 339 3.68 -7.47 14.43
C LYS A 339 4.13 -8.94 14.35
N VAL A 340 3.54 -9.84 15.15
CA VAL A 340 3.87 -11.27 15.13
C VAL A 340 3.61 -11.90 13.75
N LEU A 341 2.52 -11.49 13.10
CA LEU A 341 2.16 -11.97 11.78
C LEU A 341 3.07 -11.39 10.70
N PHE A 342 3.49 -10.12 10.85
CA PHE A 342 4.51 -9.54 9.98
C PHE A 342 5.83 -10.30 10.08
N ASP A 343 6.33 -10.52 11.30
CA ASP A 343 7.60 -11.19 11.51
C ASP A 343 7.56 -12.61 10.91
N ALA A 344 6.43 -13.31 11.02
CA ALA A 344 6.22 -14.62 10.38
C ALA A 344 6.21 -14.55 8.84
N VAL A 345 5.48 -13.60 8.25
CA VAL A 345 5.44 -13.42 6.79
C VAL A 345 6.81 -12.98 6.25
N ASP A 346 7.50 -12.09 6.97
CA ASP A 346 8.82 -11.60 6.62
C ASP A 346 9.86 -12.73 6.60
N ASP A 347 9.83 -13.60 7.62
CA ASP A 347 10.68 -14.80 7.72
C ASP A 347 10.50 -15.71 6.49
N ILE A 348 9.25 -16.03 6.14
CA ILE A 348 8.96 -16.90 4.98
C ILE A 348 9.38 -16.21 3.67
N ILE A 349 9.16 -14.90 3.51
CA ILE A 349 9.62 -14.15 2.34
C ILE A 349 11.14 -14.18 2.22
N ASN A 350 11.86 -14.01 3.32
CA ASN A 350 13.32 -14.07 3.32
C ASN A 350 13.82 -15.45 2.87
N LYS A 351 13.18 -16.54 3.33
CA LYS A 351 13.43 -17.91 2.86
C LYS A 351 13.13 -18.05 1.36
N LEU A 352 12.01 -17.52 0.88
CA LEU A 352 11.67 -17.52 -0.56
C LEU A 352 12.68 -16.75 -1.42
N CYS A 353 13.16 -15.60 -0.95
CA CYS A 353 14.16 -14.79 -1.64
C CYS A 353 15.45 -15.56 -1.91
N ILE A 354 15.89 -16.39 -0.96
CA ILE A 354 17.10 -17.24 -1.11
C ILE A 354 16.97 -18.19 -2.31
N TYR A 355 15.77 -18.73 -2.55
CA TYR A 355 15.52 -19.70 -3.61
C TYR A 355 14.95 -19.09 -4.91
N ASN A 356 14.63 -17.81 -4.93
CA ASN A 356 13.92 -17.19 -6.06
C ASN A 356 14.68 -17.29 -7.39
N ASN A 357 16.02 -17.29 -7.34
CA ASN A 357 16.86 -17.44 -8.54
C ASN A 357 16.81 -18.85 -9.17
N TYR A 358 16.17 -19.82 -8.50
CA TYR A 358 16.02 -21.20 -8.98
C TYR A 358 14.64 -21.51 -9.54
N ARG A 359 13.74 -20.52 -9.52
CA ARG A 359 12.43 -20.64 -10.15
C ARG A 359 12.58 -20.65 -11.67
N SER A 360 11.78 -21.46 -12.34
CA SER A 360 11.53 -21.25 -13.77
C SER A 360 10.90 -19.86 -13.95
N GLU A 361 11.32 -19.09 -14.95
CA GLU A 361 10.85 -17.70 -15.17
C GLU A 361 9.32 -17.57 -15.13
N ILE A 362 8.61 -18.62 -15.57
CA ILE A 362 7.15 -18.72 -15.64
C ILE A 362 6.48 -18.78 -14.26
N SER A 363 7.14 -19.35 -13.24
CA SER A 363 6.55 -19.53 -11.90
C SER A 363 6.64 -18.29 -10.99
N SER A 364 7.57 -17.37 -11.28
CA SER A 364 7.91 -16.26 -10.38
C SER A 364 6.84 -15.17 -10.25
N SER A 365 5.95 -14.99 -11.23
CA SER A 365 5.04 -13.83 -11.26
C SER A 365 3.69 -14.01 -10.56
N ASN A 366 3.23 -15.24 -10.36
CA ASN A 366 1.86 -15.49 -9.90
C ASN A 366 1.70 -15.51 -8.38
N ILE A 367 2.80 -15.66 -7.65
CA ILE A 367 2.79 -15.88 -6.20
C ILE A 367 2.30 -14.67 -5.44
N LEU A 368 2.88 -13.50 -5.73
CA LEU A 368 2.49 -12.26 -5.07
C LEU A 368 1.01 -11.96 -5.34
N ILE A 369 0.53 -12.25 -6.55
CA ILE A 369 -0.87 -12.05 -6.93
C ILE A 369 -1.80 -12.91 -6.05
N ASN A 370 -1.50 -14.20 -5.90
CA ASN A 370 -2.28 -15.11 -5.07
C ASN A 370 -2.26 -14.68 -3.59
N CYS A 371 -1.08 -14.35 -3.06
CA CYS A 371 -0.90 -13.88 -1.68
C CYS A 371 -1.72 -12.62 -1.36
N ILE A 372 -1.93 -11.74 -2.35
CA ILE A 372 -2.64 -10.47 -2.16
C ILE A 372 -4.15 -10.61 -2.40
N SER A 373 -4.61 -11.71 -3.01
CA SER A 373 -6.03 -11.93 -3.28
C SER A 373 -6.91 -11.84 -2.02
N SER A 374 -6.42 -12.38 -0.90
CA SER A 374 -7.07 -12.28 0.42
C SER A 374 -7.15 -10.83 0.91
N ILE A 375 -6.10 -10.03 0.67
CA ILE A 375 -6.07 -8.61 1.03
C ILE A 375 -7.03 -7.78 0.17
N PHE A 376 -7.17 -8.09 -1.11
CA PHE A 376 -8.20 -7.47 -1.95
C PHE A 376 -9.61 -7.75 -1.43
N LYS A 377 -9.89 -9.00 -1.01
CA LYS A 377 -11.17 -9.35 -0.39
C LYS A 377 -11.41 -8.57 0.91
N ALA A 378 -10.38 -8.46 1.76
CA ALA A 378 -10.46 -7.67 2.98
C ALA A 378 -10.72 -6.19 2.69
N ARG A 379 -10.05 -5.61 1.70
CA ARG A 379 -10.32 -4.23 1.26
C ARG A 379 -11.79 -4.03 0.90
N LEU A 380 -12.36 -4.89 0.07
CA LEU A 380 -13.76 -4.77 -0.35
C LEU A 380 -14.73 -4.89 0.83
N ALA A 381 -14.44 -5.80 1.78
CA ALA A 381 -15.23 -5.93 3.01
C ALA A 381 -15.14 -4.67 3.89
N ILE A 382 -13.94 -4.09 4.03
CA ILE A 382 -13.70 -2.84 4.75
C ILE A 382 -14.44 -1.67 4.08
N GLU A 383 -14.39 -1.55 2.75
CA GLU A 383 -15.11 -0.51 2.02
C GLU A 383 -16.63 -0.59 2.25
N SER A 384 -17.18 -1.80 2.22
CA SER A 384 -18.60 -2.05 2.53
C SER A 384 -18.96 -1.65 3.97
N TYR A 385 -18.09 -1.95 4.93
CA TYR A 385 -18.29 -1.55 6.33
C TYR A 385 -18.23 -0.03 6.51
N ILE A 386 -17.26 0.64 5.91
CA ILE A 386 -17.14 2.11 5.94
C ILE A 386 -18.39 2.76 5.35
N TYR A 387 -18.88 2.24 4.23
CA TYR A 387 -20.10 2.72 3.61
C TYR A 387 -21.31 2.55 4.55
N SER A 388 -21.44 1.38 5.18
CA SER A 388 -22.52 1.09 6.14
C SER A 388 -22.48 2.05 7.34
N GLN A 389 -21.29 2.35 7.88
CA GLN A 389 -21.13 3.32 8.97
C GLN A 389 -21.48 4.75 8.54
N LYS A 390 -21.09 5.17 7.33
CA LYS A 390 -21.50 6.48 6.78
C LYS A 390 -23.02 6.61 6.70
N VAL A 391 -23.71 5.54 6.28
CA VAL A 391 -25.18 5.50 6.23
C VAL A 391 -25.79 5.56 7.64
N ALA A 392 -25.26 4.81 8.60
CA ALA A 392 -25.73 4.84 9.99
C ALA A 392 -25.63 6.25 10.61
N ILE A 393 -24.46 6.90 10.45
CA ILE A 393 -24.24 8.27 10.93
C ILE A 393 -25.20 9.26 10.24
N MET A 394 -25.43 9.10 8.93
CA MET A 394 -26.37 9.96 8.19
C MET A 394 -27.82 9.78 8.67
N ASN A 395 -28.22 8.56 9.00
CA ASN A 395 -29.54 8.26 9.55
C ASN A 395 -29.70 8.86 10.95
N GLU A 396 -28.72 8.68 11.85
CA GLU A 396 -28.74 9.30 13.18
C GLU A 396 -28.82 10.83 13.10
N GLN A 397 -28.07 11.45 12.19
CA GLN A 397 -28.16 12.90 11.94
C GLN A 397 -29.53 13.32 11.41
N THR A 398 -30.16 12.49 10.58
CA THR A 398 -31.51 12.74 10.05
C THR A 398 -32.55 12.63 11.15
N GLU A 399 -32.48 11.59 11.99
CA GLU A 399 -33.35 11.41 13.15
C GLU A 399 -33.20 12.55 14.16
N MET A 400 -31.96 13.00 14.43
CA MET A 400 -31.71 14.16 15.29
C MET A 400 -32.31 15.44 14.71
N LYS A 401 -32.19 15.67 13.39
CA LYS A 401 -32.82 16.83 12.71
C LYS A 401 -34.34 16.74 12.73
N GLU A 402 -34.91 15.55 12.52
CA GLU A 402 -36.35 15.34 12.61
C GLU A 402 -36.88 15.56 14.01
N LYS A 403 -36.15 15.08 15.04
CA LYS A 403 -36.47 15.33 16.45
C LYS A 403 -36.42 16.82 16.75
N ALA A 404 -35.35 17.52 16.37
CA ALA A 404 -35.23 18.96 16.53
C ALA A 404 -36.36 19.72 15.81
N ARG A 405 -36.75 19.28 14.61
CA ARG A 405 -37.88 19.85 13.87
C ARG A 405 -39.21 19.57 14.58
N LYS A 406 -39.44 18.37 15.11
CA LYS A 406 -40.64 18.03 15.90
C LYS A 406 -40.71 18.90 17.17
N ASP A 407 -39.58 19.11 17.84
CA ASP A 407 -39.47 19.97 19.01
C ASP A 407 -39.76 21.45 18.66
N GLN A 408 -39.22 21.94 17.54
CA GLN A 408 -39.57 23.28 17.01
C GLN A 408 -41.06 23.41 16.69
N VAL A 409 -41.65 22.42 16.01
CA VAL A 409 -43.10 22.43 15.72
C VAL A 409 -43.93 22.41 17.00
N LYS A 410 -43.50 21.66 18.02
CA LYS A 410 -44.15 21.64 19.34
C LYS A 410 -44.07 23.02 20.01
N ASN A 411 -42.92 23.69 19.94
CA ASN A 411 -42.75 25.05 20.46
C ASN A 411 -43.63 26.06 19.72
N PHE A 412 -43.67 26.02 18.39
CA PHE A 412 -44.56 26.87 17.61
C PHE A 412 -46.03 26.64 17.94
N LYS A 413 -46.46 25.39 18.17
CA LYS A 413 -47.83 25.10 18.63
C LYS A 413 -48.13 25.72 19.99
N LEU A 414 -47.18 25.71 20.92
CA LEU A 414 -47.34 26.37 22.22
C LEU A 414 -47.44 27.90 22.08
N GLU A 415 -46.63 28.50 21.21
CA GLU A 415 -46.69 29.93 20.90
C GLU A 415 -48.02 30.32 20.23
N ILE A 416 -48.49 29.53 19.25
CA ILE A 416 -49.79 29.75 18.61
C ILE A 416 -50.91 29.67 19.64
N ASN A 417 -50.93 28.66 20.50
CA ASN A 417 -51.95 28.53 21.54
C ASN A 417 -51.92 29.72 22.53
N ALA A 418 -50.73 30.24 22.86
CA ALA A 418 -50.59 31.43 23.69
C ALA A 418 -51.14 32.68 23.00
N LEU A 419 -50.86 32.86 21.70
CA LEU A 419 -51.40 33.96 20.89
C LEU A 419 -52.91 33.85 20.71
N GLU A 420 -53.45 32.65 20.48
CA GLU A 420 -54.90 32.41 20.41
C GLU A 420 -55.58 32.79 21.71
N LYS A 421 -54.98 32.46 22.86
CA LYS A 421 -55.48 32.88 24.17
C LYS A 421 -55.54 34.41 24.29
N VAL A 422 -54.45 35.12 23.94
CA VAL A 422 -54.43 36.59 23.90
C VAL A 422 -55.49 37.16 22.96
N THR A 423 -55.67 36.55 21.79
CA THR A 423 -56.65 36.99 20.80
C THR A 423 -58.09 36.79 21.31
N THR A 424 -58.33 35.72 22.05
CA THR A 424 -59.62 35.43 22.70
C THR A 424 -59.93 36.43 23.80
N ASP A 425 -58.92 36.77 24.63
CA ASP A 425 -59.02 37.80 25.66
C ASP A 425 -59.28 39.19 25.02
N GLN A 426 -58.60 39.51 23.91
CA GLN A 426 -58.84 40.73 23.14
C GLN A 426 -60.25 40.75 22.53
N LYS A 427 -60.74 39.64 21.96
CA LYS A 427 -62.11 39.54 21.45
C LYS A 427 -63.15 39.77 22.54
N SER A 428 -62.94 39.23 23.75
CA SER A 428 -63.83 39.48 24.89
C SER A 428 -63.85 40.96 25.29
N SER A 429 -62.69 41.64 25.20
CA SER A 429 -62.56 43.07 25.44
C SER A 429 -63.25 43.91 24.36
N ILE A 430 -63.14 43.50 23.09
CA ILE A 430 -63.84 44.12 21.96
C ILE A 430 -65.35 43.96 22.12
N LEU A 431 -65.85 42.77 22.47
CA LEU A 431 -67.28 42.55 22.73
C LEU A 431 -67.81 43.43 23.87
N ASN A 432 -67.03 43.62 24.93
CA ASN A 432 -67.39 44.55 26.00
C ASN A 432 -67.42 46.01 25.53
N LEU A 433 -66.47 46.41 24.67
CA LEU A 433 -66.46 47.73 24.05
C LEU A 433 -67.63 47.93 23.08
N GLU A 434 -67.98 46.93 22.28
CA GLU A 434 -69.15 46.94 21.39
C GLU A 434 -70.44 47.09 22.18
N ALA A 435 -70.61 46.35 23.28
CA ALA A 435 -71.75 46.52 24.20
C ALA A 435 -71.80 47.92 24.80
N THR A 436 -70.64 48.51 25.13
CA THR A 436 -70.54 49.89 25.64
C THR A 436 -70.92 50.90 24.55
N ILE A 437 -70.46 50.70 23.31
CA ILE A 437 -70.79 51.55 22.17
C ILE A 437 -72.29 51.48 21.87
N ASP A 438 -72.90 50.30 21.94
CA ASP A 438 -74.33 50.15 21.70
C ASP A 438 -75.16 50.82 22.80
N ASN A 439 -74.73 50.77 24.06
CA ASN A 439 -75.33 51.58 25.14
C ASN A 439 -75.20 53.09 24.86
N LEU A 440 -74.04 53.56 24.40
CA LEU A 440 -73.85 54.98 24.01
C LEU A 440 -74.69 55.37 22.78
N LYS A 441 -74.93 54.45 21.84
CA LYS A 441 -75.85 54.68 20.71
C LYS A 441 -77.30 54.79 21.18
N ILE A 442 -77.71 53.98 22.16
CA ILE A 442 -79.03 54.07 22.78
C ILE A 442 -79.19 55.43 23.46
N GLU A 443 -78.21 55.86 24.26
CA GLU A 443 -78.22 57.19 24.89
C GLU A 443 -78.22 58.34 23.86
N LYS A 444 -77.45 58.20 22.78
CA LYS A 444 -77.44 59.16 21.67
C LYS A 444 -78.79 59.20 20.94
N ASN A 445 -79.43 58.05 20.72
CA ASN A 445 -80.74 57.96 20.09
C ASN A 445 -81.83 58.55 20.99
N ASP A 446 -81.72 58.38 22.30
CA ASP A 446 -82.58 59.05 23.29
C ASP A 446 -82.35 60.57 23.30
N ALA A 447 -81.11 61.03 23.14
CA ALA A 447 -80.80 62.44 22.96
C ALA A 447 -81.34 63.01 21.62
N ILE A 448 -81.34 62.19 20.55
CA ILE A 448 -81.95 62.53 19.25
C ILE A 448 -83.48 62.54 19.35
N LEU A 449 -84.10 61.64 20.12
CA LEU A 449 -85.54 61.66 20.41
C LEU A 449 -85.94 62.92 21.20
N ARG A 450 -85.12 63.34 22.17
CA ARG A 450 -85.30 64.61 22.89
C ARG A 450 -85.14 65.83 21.98
N LYS A 451 -84.31 65.75 20.93
CA LYS A 451 -84.21 66.77 19.87
C LYS A 451 -85.35 66.74 18.85
N LYS A 452 -86.04 65.60 18.66
CA LYS A 452 -87.16 65.45 17.72
C LYS A 452 -88.49 66.06 18.20
N HIS A 453 -88.59 66.54 19.45
CA HIS A 453 -89.79 67.23 19.95
C HIS A 453 -89.82 68.75 19.70
N LYS A 454 -88.81 69.34 19.06
CA LYS A 454 -88.88 70.73 18.56
C LYS A 454 -88.53 70.77 17.08
N ASN A 455 -89.53 71.19 16.30
CA ASN A 455 -89.51 71.60 14.90
C ASN A 455 -90.17 70.62 13.91
N ALA A 456 -91.49 70.61 13.99
CA ALA A 456 -92.35 70.39 12.83
C ALA A 456 -92.34 71.64 11.93
N THR A 457 -91.63 71.59 10.79
CA THR A 457 -92.06 72.12 9.47
C THR A 457 -90.92 72.10 8.46
N LYS A 458 -90.86 71.04 7.64
CA LYS A 458 -90.87 71.10 6.16
C LYS A 458 -90.35 69.78 5.59
N LYS A 459 -91.31 69.01 5.06
CA LYS A 459 -91.31 68.30 3.78
C LYS A 459 -90.06 67.49 3.37
N LYS A 460 -90.36 66.26 2.96
CA LYS A 460 -89.89 65.67 1.69
C LYS A 460 -88.40 65.31 1.66
N LYS A 461 -88.00 64.30 2.46
CA LYS A 461 -86.68 63.67 2.34
C LYS A 461 -86.62 62.22 2.85
N TYR A 462 -87.62 61.41 2.49
CA TYR A 462 -87.60 59.95 2.70
C TYR A 462 -87.71 59.17 1.38
N ALA A 463 -87.43 59.83 0.26
CA ALA A 463 -87.26 59.21 -1.05
C ALA A 463 -85.78 59.10 -1.47
N GLU A 464 -84.83 59.59 -0.65
CA GLU A 464 -83.39 59.58 -0.96
C GLU A 464 -82.59 58.49 -0.20
N GLU A 465 -83.13 57.85 0.83
CA GLU A 465 -82.44 56.74 1.51
C GLU A 465 -82.63 55.38 0.82
N ILE A 466 -83.67 55.23 -0.02
CA ILE A 466 -83.89 54.01 -0.82
C ILE A 466 -82.99 54.00 -2.07
N ALA A 467 -82.60 55.17 -2.59
CA ALA A 467 -81.65 55.26 -3.71
C ALA A 467 -80.21 54.91 -3.29
N LYS A 468 -79.80 55.28 -2.08
CA LYS A 468 -78.43 55.05 -1.59
C LYS A 468 -78.10 53.58 -1.28
N LYS A 469 -79.12 52.78 -0.95
CA LYS A 469 -78.99 51.33 -0.74
C LYS A 469 -78.99 50.52 -2.04
N ASN A 470 -79.57 51.06 -3.13
CA ASN A 470 -79.50 50.42 -4.45
C ASN A 470 -78.14 50.61 -5.14
N ASP A 471 -77.43 51.71 -4.87
CA ASP A 471 -76.07 51.92 -5.38
C ASP A 471 -75.02 51.01 -4.71
N GLU A 472 -75.20 50.61 -3.45
CA GLU A 472 -74.34 49.62 -2.79
C GLU A 472 -74.53 48.20 -3.33
N ILE A 473 -75.75 47.84 -3.76
CA ILE A 473 -76.06 46.54 -4.39
C ILE A 473 -75.54 46.47 -5.83
N ILE A 474 -75.52 47.60 -6.55
CA ILE A 474 -74.94 47.68 -7.90
C ILE A 474 -73.41 47.58 -7.83
N ASN A 475 -72.76 48.20 -6.84
CA ASN A 475 -71.29 48.12 -6.65
C ASN A 475 -70.80 46.72 -6.21
N LEU A 476 -71.62 45.96 -5.48
CA LEU A 476 -71.35 44.55 -5.15
C LEU A 476 -71.53 43.62 -6.36
N ASN A 477 -72.49 43.89 -7.24
CA ASN A 477 -72.72 43.12 -8.47
C ASN A 477 -71.67 43.39 -9.56
N GLU A 478 -71.06 44.58 -9.61
CA GLU A 478 -69.92 44.88 -10.49
C GLU A 478 -68.61 44.21 -10.01
N LYS A 479 -68.39 44.12 -8.68
CA LYS A 479 -67.30 43.29 -8.11
C LYS A 479 -67.47 41.79 -8.38
N LEU A 480 -68.71 41.30 -8.39
CA LEU A 480 -69.01 39.89 -8.70
C LEU A 480 -68.83 39.57 -10.20
N ARG A 481 -69.16 40.53 -11.11
CA ARG A 481 -68.89 40.40 -12.56
C ARG A 481 -67.41 40.49 -12.89
N ALA A 482 -66.62 41.30 -12.17
CA ALA A 482 -65.16 41.33 -12.31
C ALA A 482 -64.48 40.00 -11.92
N LEU A 483 -65.01 39.29 -10.91
CA LEU A 483 -64.52 37.96 -10.49
C LEU A 483 -64.96 36.83 -11.44
N THR A 484 -66.04 37.01 -12.19
CA THR A 484 -66.60 35.95 -13.06
C THR A 484 -66.00 35.98 -14.47
N SER A 485 -65.60 37.16 -14.98
CA SER A 485 -64.86 37.28 -16.25
C SER A 485 -63.39 36.83 -16.18
N GLN A 486 -62.84 36.63 -14.97
CA GLN A 486 -61.50 36.07 -14.77
C GLN A 486 -61.47 34.54 -14.89
N LYS A 487 -62.62 33.86 -14.83
CA LYS A 487 -62.72 32.39 -14.78
C LYS A 487 -62.93 31.71 -16.14
N ILE A 488 -63.13 32.48 -17.21
CA ILE A 488 -63.25 31.96 -18.59
C ILE A 488 -61.95 32.13 -19.39
N ASN A 489 -60.99 32.93 -18.91
CA ASN A 489 -59.71 33.13 -19.59
C ASN A 489 -58.60 32.13 -19.17
N ASP A 490 -58.92 31.13 -18.34
CA ASP A 490 -57.96 30.14 -17.85
C ASP A 490 -57.99 28.81 -18.63
N SER A 491 -58.88 28.66 -19.62
CA SER A 491 -58.87 27.50 -20.52
C SER A 491 -57.89 27.62 -21.69
N CYS A 492 -57.42 28.84 -22.04
CA CYS A 492 -56.42 29.05 -23.09
C CYS A 492 -54.98 29.16 -22.56
N LYS A 493 -54.78 29.23 -21.24
CA LYS A 493 -53.43 29.28 -20.64
C LYS A 493 -52.76 27.91 -20.53
N ILE A 494 -53.52 26.83 -20.48
CA ILE A 494 -52.99 25.47 -20.30
C ILE A 494 -52.20 25.02 -21.55
N GLU A 495 -52.62 25.41 -22.76
CA GLU A 495 -51.88 25.13 -24.00
C GLU A 495 -50.63 26.02 -24.16
N PHE A 496 -50.68 27.27 -23.66
CA PHE A 496 -49.52 28.16 -23.63
C PHE A 496 -48.46 27.66 -22.63
N TYR A 497 -48.86 27.24 -21.43
CA TYR A 497 -47.95 26.70 -20.42
C TYR A 497 -47.34 25.35 -20.80
N ALA A 498 -48.05 24.49 -21.52
CA ALA A 498 -47.48 23.22 -22.01
C ALA A 498 -46.31 23.46 -23.00
N LYS A 499 -46.44 24.44 -23.90
CA LYS A 499 -45.40 24.82 -24.86
C LYS A 499 -44.22 25.54 -24.18
N ASP A 500 -44.50 26.34 -23.15
CA ASP A 500 -43.47 27.02 -22.38
C ASP A 500 -42.68 26.05 -21.48
N ILE A 501 -43.34 25.03 -20.89
CA ILE A 501 -42.69 23.93 -20.15
C ILE A 501 -41.79 23.10 -21.06
N GLN A 502 -42.23 22.78 -22.29
CA GLN A 502 -41.40 22.06 -23.26
C GLN A 502 -40.14 22.89 -23.64
N ASN A 503 -40.29 24.20 -23.78
CA ASN A 503 -39.19 25.12 -24.04
C ASN A 503 -38.23 25.27 -22.84
N GLN A 504 -38.77 25.33 -21.62
CA GLN A 504 -37.96 25.35 -20.38
C GLN A 504 -37.19 24.04 -20.17
N ASN A 505 -37.81 22.89 -20.44
CA ASN A 505 -37.15 21.59 -20.35
C ASN A 505 -36.03 21.43 -21.39
N SER A 506 -36.23 21.94 -22.61
CA SER A 506 -35.17 22.02 -23.62
C SER A 506 -33.98 22.85 -23.12
N LYS A 507 -34.25 24.02 -22.52
CA LYS A 507 -33.25 24.91 -21.93
C LYS A 507 -32.52 24.29 -20.73
N ILE A 508 -33.22 23.53 -19.90
CA ILE A 508 -32.63 22.78 -18.78
C ILE A 508 -31.69 21.69 -19.31
N ASN A 509 -32.06 20.99 -20.38
CA ASN A 509 -31.21 19.96 -20.99
C ASN A 509 -29.95 20.56 -21.63
N GLU A 510 -30.07 21.68 -22.34
CA GLU A 510 -28.92 22.43 -22.88
C GLU A 510 -27.97 22.90 -21.76
N LEU A 511 -28.52 23.37 -20.62
CA LEU A 511 -27.72 23.76 -19.46
C LEU A 511 -27.04 22.56 -18.78
N LYS A 512 -27.70 21.40 -18.70
CA LYS A 512 -27.11 20.15 -18.18
C LYS A 512 -25.95 19.67 -19.06
N GLU A 513 -26.09 19.80 -20.38
CA GLU A 513 -25.02 19.47 -21.34
C GLU A 513 -23.83 20.42 -21.20
N LYS A 514 -24.07 21.74 -21.09
CA LYS A 514 -23.03 22.73 -20.80
C LYS A 514 -22.31 22.47 -19.46
N ILE A 515 -23.04 22.07 -18.42
CA ILE A 515 -22.47 21.68 -17.12
C ILE A 515 -21.58 20.43 -17.27
N SER A 516 -22.00 19.44 -18.06
CA SER A 516 -21.23 18.22 -18.33
C SER A 516 -19.91 18.52 -19.06
N ILE A 517 -19.96 19.38 -20.09
CA ILE A 517 -18.78 19.80 -20.84
C ILE A 517 -17.79 20.56 -19.94
N LEU A 518 -18.28 21.52 -19.15
CA LEU A 518 -17.44 22.31 -18.23
C LEU A 518 -16.84 21.43 -17.11
N SER A 519 -17.60 20.46 -16.58
CA SER A 519 -17.08 19.51 -15.59
C SER A 519 -15.98 18.60 -16.17
N THR A 520 -16.11 18.21 -17.45
CA THR A 520 -15.12 17.41 -18.16
C THR A 520 -13.85 18.22 -18.42
N GLN A 521 -13.99 19.49 -18.81
CA GLN A 521 -12.87 20.41 -19.01
C GLN A 521 -12.13 20.67 -17.69
N GLN A 522 -12.85 20.90 -16.59
CA GLN A 522 -12.27 21.06 -15.26
C GLN A 522 -11.44 19.85 -14.81
N SER A 523 -11.88 18.63 -15.13
CA SER A 523 -11.11 17.41 -14.84
C SER A 523 -9.79 17.36 -15.63
N LYS A 524 -9.78 17.84 -16.88
CA LYS A 524 -8.58 17.89 -17.72
C LYS A 524 -7.59 18.96 -17.24
N ASP A 525 -8.10 20.11 -16.83
CA ASP A 525 -7.28 21.22 -16.35
C ASP A 525 -6.65 20.87 -14.98
N SER A 526 -7.40 20.19 -14.10
CA SER A 526 -6.88 19.67 -12.82
C SER A 526 -5.81 18.58 -13.01
N ALA A 527 -5.97 17.69 -13.98
CA ALA A 527 -4.96 16.68 -14.31
C ALA A 527 -3.66 17.34 -14.83
N SER A 528 -3.79 18.38 -15.65
CA SER A 528 -2.65 19.15 -16.17
C SER A 528 -1.89 19.86 -15.04
N LEU A 529 -2.59 20.44 -14.07
CA LEU A 529 -1.99 21.09 -12.89
C LEU A 529 -1.14 20.11 -12.05
N LYS A 530 -1.63 18.88 -11.83
CA LYS A 530 -0.87 17.83 -11.11
C LYS A 530 0.44 17.48 -11.81
N ILE A 531 0.45 17.42 -13.14
CA ILE A 531 1.66 17.15 -13.94
C ILE A 531 2.68 18.30 -13.79
N TYR A 532 2.21 19.55 -13.76
CA TYR A 532 3.07 20.72 -13.56
C TYR A 532 3.68 20.75 -12.14
N ASP A 533 2.91 20.45 -11.11
CA ASP A 533 3.39 20.39 -9.73
C ASP A 533 4.47 19.32 -9.53
N GLU A 534 4.28 18.14 -10.13
CA GLU A 534 5.27 17.06 -10.07
C GLU A 534 6.57 17.44 -10.80
N CYS A 535 6.46 18.12 -11.94
CA CYS A 535 7.62 18.66 -12.66
C CYS A 535 8.39 19.70 -11.84
N ILE A 536 7.70 20.59 -11.14
CA ILE A 536 8.32 21.61 -10.28
C ILE A 536 9.03 20.94 -9.09
N LYS A 537 8.39 19.92 -8.48
CA LYS A 537 8.99 19.15 -7.39
C LYS A 537 10.30 18.48 -7.81
N LYS A 538 10.34 17.84 -8.98
CA LYS A 538 11.55 17.23 -9.56
C LYS A 538 12.65 18.28 -9.82
N LYS A 539 12.32 19.44 -10.40
CA LYS A 539 13.29 20.52 -10.64
C LYS A 539 13.85 21.12 -9.35
N LYS A 540 13.01 21.34 -8.32
CA LYS A 540 13.46 21.83 -7.00
C LYS A 540 14.43 20.86 -6.33
N LEU A 541 14.17 19.55 -6.44
CA LEU A 541 15.05 18.50 -5.91
C LEU A 541 16.42 18.54 -6.61
N LYS A 542 16.44 18.70 -7.94
CA LYS A 542 17.68 18.86 -8.72
C LYS A 542 18.48 20.10 -8.33
N ILE A 543 17.81 21.24 -8.09
CA ILE A 543 18.47 22.46 -7.60
C ILE A 543 19.12 22.22 -6.23
N ASN A 544 18.44 21.52 -5.33
CA ASN A 544 18.99 21.21 -4.00
C ASN A 544 20.19 20.27 -4.07
N GLU A 545 20.18 19.26 -4.95
CA GLU A 545 21.34 18.41 -5.22
C GLU A 545 22.54 19.22 -5.73
N LEU A 546 22.32 20.12 -6.70
CA LEU A 546 23.37 20.97 -7.26
C LEU A 546 23.92 21.96 -6.22
N LYS A 547 23.06 22.56 -5.40
CA LYS A 547 23.48 23.42 -4.28
C LYS A 547 24.32 22.67 -3.25
N LYS A 548 23.95 21.42 -2.94
CA LYS A 548 24.70 20.56 -2.00
C LYS A 548 26.06 20.15 -2.57
N LYS A 549 26.15 19.87 -3.87
CA LYS A 549 27.43 19.63 -4.55
C LYS A 549 28.33 20.88 -4.56
N ASN A 550 27.75 22.05 -4.80
CA ASN A 550 28.47 23.33 -4.77
C ASN A 550 28.96 23.74 -3.38
N SER A 551 28.30 23.33 -2.28
CA SER A 551 28.81 23.64 -0.93
C SER A 551 30.02 22.79 -0.52
N ILE A 552 30.34 21.73 -1.28
CA ILE A 552 31.43 20.80 -1.01
C ILE A 552 32.65 21.10 -1.90
N ALA A 553 32.45 21.74 -3.05
CA ALA A 553 33.54 22.18 -3.94
C ALA A 553 33.81 23.68 -3.73
N SER A 554 34.89 24.03 -3.02
CA SER A 554 35.28 25.42 -2.73
C SER A 554 35.80 26.20 -3.94
N GLU A 555 35.75 25.64 -5.16
CA GLU A 555 36.05 26.36 -6.40
C GLU A 555 34.84 26.25 -7.35
N LEU A 556 34.18 27.39 -7.51
CA LEU A 556 32.99 27.60 -8.32
C LEU A 556 33.24 27.22 -9.78
N ASN A 557 32.62 26.12 -10.23
CA ASN A 557 32.47 25.86 -11.66
C ASN A 557 31.37 26.82 -12.18
N LEU A 558 31.76 27.85 -12.94
CA LEU A 558 30.86 28.84 -13.55
C LEU A 558 29.62 28.21 -14.22
N LYS A 559 29.75 27.00 -14.75
CA LYS A 559 28.68 26.22 -15.39
C LYS A 559 27.53 25.85 -14.44
N ASP A 560 27.80 25.49 -13.18
CA ASP A 560 26.75 25.05 -12.25
C ASP A 560 25.91 26.25 -11.76
N SER A 561 26.52 27.42 -11.63
CA SER A 561 25.83 28.69 -11.34
C SER A 561 24.85 29.07 -12.46
N GLU A 562 25.27 28.89 -13.72
CA GLU A 562 24.46 29.20 -14.90
C GLU A 562 23.28 28.22 -15.05
N ILE A 563 23.50 26.92 -14.77
CA ILE A 563 22.43 25.91 -14.72
C ILE A 563 21.41 26.21 -13.61
N ILE A 564 21.86 26.63 -12.43
CA ILE A 564 20.95 27.00 -11.33
C ILE A 564 20.12 28.23 -11.71
N LYS A 565 20.72 29.25 -12.34
CA LYS A 565 19.98 30.42 -12.86
C LYS A 565 18.92 30.02 -13.88
N GLN A 566 19.29 29.17 -14.85
CA GLN A 566 18.34 28.69 -15.86
C GLN A 566 17.18 27.90 -15.25
N LEU A 567 17.47 26.97 -14.33
CA LEU A 567 16.43 26.18 -13.65
C LEU A 567 15.53 27.04 -12.76
N THR A 568 16.07 28.10 -12.16
CA THR A 568 15.29 29.04 -11.33
C THR A 568 14.33 29.85 -12.20
N ASN A 569 14.81 30.38 -13.34
CA ASN A 569 13.97 31.08 -14.31
C ASN A 569 12.86 30.18 -14.89
N ASP A 570 13.20 28.93 -15.22
CA ASP A 570 12.22 27.93 -15.67
C ASP A 570 11.12 27.67 -14.63
N ILE A 571 11.46 27.63 -13.35
CA ILE A 571 10.49 27.46 -12.25
C ILE A 571 9.59 28.69 -12.15
N GLU A 572 10.16 29.88 -12.26
CA GLU A 572 9.40 31.14 -12.20
C GLU A 572 8.38 31.25 -13.34
N ILE A 573 8.79 30.92 -14.57
CA ILE A 573 7.89 30.87 -15.75
C ILE A 573 6.76 29.85 -15.54
N LYS A 574 7.07 28.66 -15.00
CA LYS A 574 6.05 27.64 -14.73
C LYS A 574 5.09 28.05 -13.61
N ASN A 575 5.59 28.70 -12.56
CA ASN A 575 4.74 29.23 -11.49
C ASN A 575 3.76 30.30 -12.00
N LYS A 576 4.19 31.18 -12.91
CA LYS A 576 3.28 32.13 -13.58
C LYS A 576 2.16 31.42 -14.35
N LYS A 577 2.49 30.38 -15.11
CA LYS A 577 1.48 29.57 -15.81
C LYS A 577 0.51 28.86 -14.87
N ILE A 578 1.00 28.37 -13.72
CA ILE A 578 0.12 27.78 -12.69
C ILE A 578 -0.87 28.83 -12.17
N GLN A 579 -0.40 30.04 -11.87
CA GLN A 579 -1.28 31.12 -11.41
C GLN A 579 -2.33 31.52 -12.46
N GLU A 580 -1.98 31.49 -13.76
CA GLU A 580 -2.93 31.68 -14.85
C GLU A 580 -3.99 30.57 -14.88
N TYR A 581 -3.59 29.29 -14.78
CA TYR A 581 -4.52 28.16 -14.72
C TYR A 581 -5.41 28.18 -13.48
N GLU A 582 -4.88 28.55 -12.31
CA GLU A 582 -5.68 28.70 -11.09
C GLU A 582 -6.75 29.79 -11.25
N LYS A 583 -6.42 30.89 -11.95
CA LYS A 583 -7.36 31.96 -12.28
C LYS A 583 -8.45 31.48 -13.26
N GLU A 584 -8.08 30.69 -14.27
CA GLU A 584 -9.03 30.09 -15.22
C GLU A 584 -9.97 29.09 -14.55
N ILE A 585 -9.45 28.24 -13.67
CA ILE A 585 -10.25 27.29 -12.87
C ILE A 585 -11.20 28.04 -11.95
N LYS A 586 -10.74 29.11 -11.30
CA LYS A 586 -11.59 29.95 -10.45
C LYS A 586 -12.74 30.57 -11.24
N ASN A 587 -12.47 31.11 -12.42
CA ASN A 587 -13.48 31.71 -13.30
C ASN A 587 -14.48 30.64 -13.81
N SER A 588 -14.00 29.47 -14.19
CA SER A 588 -14.83 28.32 -14.59
C SER A 588 -15.73 27.82 -13.46
N ASN A 589 -15.23 27.80 -12.21
CA ASN A 589 -16.01 27.44 -11.03
C ASN A 589 -17.13 28.46 -10.73
N GLU A 590 -16.85 29.75 -10.91
CA GLU A 590 -17.84 30.81 -10.73
C GLU A 590 -18.95 30.72 -11.80
N GLN A 591 -18.57 30.48 -13.06
CA GLN A 591 -19.53 30.18 -14.13
C GLN A 591 -20.36 28.93 -13.83
N LEU A 592 -19.75 27.85 -13.35
CA LEU A 592 -20.43 26.61 -12.99
C LEU A 592 -21.44 26.83 -11.84
N GLN A 593 -21.09 27.64 -10.84
CA GLN A 593 -22.00 28.00 -9.76
C GLN A 593 -23.20 28.82 -10.26
N ASN A 594 -22.95 29.81 -11.12
CA ASN A 594 -24.03 30.62 -11.72
C ASN A 594 -24.98 29.77 -12.58
N LEU A 595 -24.45 28.79 -13.31
CA LEU A 595 -25.25 27.83 -14.08
C LEU A 595 -26.07 26.91 -13.17
N LYS A 596 -25.50 26.41 -12.07
CA LYS A 596 -26.21 25.60 -11.07
C LYS A 596 -27.36 26.38 -10.41
N ILE A 597 -27.13 27.63 -10.06
CA ILE A 597 -28.16 28.53 -9.49
C ILE A 597 -29.30 28.74 -10.51
N SER A 598 -28.95 28.99 -11.78
CA SER A 598 -29.94 29.17 -12.85
C SER A 598 -30.76 27.89 -13.09
N CYS A 599 -30.12 26.72 -13.10
CA CYS A 599 -30.77 25.43 -13.26
C CYS A 599 -31.71 25.11 -12.10
N ASN A 600 -31.29 25.37 -10.86
CA ASN A 600 -32.14 25.21 -9.67
C ASN A 600 -33.35 26.16 -9.67
N THR A 601 -33.16 27.40 -10.14
CA THR A 601 -34.25 28.38 -10.24
C THR A 601 -35.29 27.97 -11.27
N LEU A 602 -34.84 27.45 -12.43
CA LEU A 602 -35.73 26.91 -13.47
C LEU A 602 -36.45 25.63 -13.01
N SER A 603 -35.75 24.73 -12.30
CA SER A 603 -36.37 23.53 -11.71
C SER A 603 -37.50 23.89 -10.76
N LYS A 604 -37.26 24.83 -9.83
CA LYS A 604 -38.30 25.30 -8.89
C LYS A 604 -39.52 25.91 -9.59
N LYS A 605 -39.30 26.67 -10.68
CA LYS A 605 -40.40 27.18 -11.50
C LYS A 605 -41.17 26.04 -12.17
N ASN A 606 -40.46 25.04 -12.70
CA ASN A 606 -41.07 23.88 -13.33
C ASN A 606 -41.91 23.05 -12.34
N ASP A 607 -41.43 22.89 -11.10
CA ASP A 607 -42.17 22.21 -10.03
C ASP A 607 -43.46 22.98 -9.67
N GLN A 608 -43.38 24.31 -9.59
CA GLN A 608 -44.53 25.17 -9.35
C GLN A 608 -45.56 25.10 -10.49
N TYR A 609 -45.12 25.07 -11.76
CA TYR A 609 -46.01 24.89 -12.91
C TYR A 609 -46.63 23.49 -12.96
N THR A 610 -45.89 22.46 -12.57
CA THR A 610 -46.38 21.08 -12.51
C THR A 610 -47.46 20.93 -11.43
N SER A 611 -47.31 21.61 -10.29
CA SER A 611 -48.35 21.70 -9.26
C SER A 611 -49.62 22.36 -9.80
N LEU A 612 -49.50 23.51 -10.47
CA LEU A 612 -50.64 24.22 -11.05
C LEU A 612 -51.39 23.40 -12.11
N MET A 613 -50.67 22.60 -12.92
CA MET A 613 -51.27 21.69 -13.88
C MET A 613 -52.02 20.53 -13.22
N ARG A 614 -51.51 20.02 -12.09
CA ARG A 614 -52.17 18.96 -11.31
C ARG A 614 -53.49 19.48 -10.72
N ASP A 615 -53.47 20.68 -10.15
CA ASP A 615 -54.66 21.35 -9.61
C ASP A 615 -55.71 21.64 -10.71
N ALA A 616 -55.26 22.03 -11.91
CA ALA A 616 -56.14 22.27 -13.06
C ALA A 616 -56.74 20.97 -13.63
N ALA A 617 -55.98 19.87 -13.63
CA ALA A 617 -56.48 18.56 -14.04
C ALA A 617 -57.54 18.03 -13.04
N GLU A 618 -57.33 18.23 -11.74
CA GLU A 618 -58.28 17.89 -10.68
C GLU A 618 -59.56 18.72 -10.80
N PHE A 619 -59.46 20.03 -11.05
CA PHE A 619 -60.60 20.91 -11.29
C PHE A 619 -61.44 20.49 -12.51
N ASN A 620 -60.79 20.09 -13.60
CA ASN A 620 -61.49 19.58 -14.80
C ASN A 620 -62.18 18.23 -14.56
N SER A 621 -61.61 17.40 -13.69
CA SER A 621 -62.20 16.11 -13.29
C SER A 621 -63.46 16.33 -12.46
N ILE A 622 -63.43 17.28 -11.52
CA ILE A 622 -64.59 17.73 -10.73
C ILE A 622 -65.68 18.34 -11.63
N LYS A 623 -65.30 19.14 -12.64
CA LYS A 623 -66.25 19.73 -13.60
C LYS A 623 -66.96 18.67 -14.45
N ARG A 624 -66.26 17.60 -14.86
CA ARG A 624 -66.86 16.47 -15.59
C ARG A 624 -67.83 15.68 -14.71
N LEU A 625 -67.46 15.43 -13.45
CA LEU A 625 -68.35 14.81 -12.47
C LEU A 625 -69.63 15.64 -12.27
N LYS A 626 -69.51 16.95 -12.10
CA LYS A 626 -70.65 17.86 -11.93
C LYS A 626 -71.57 17.86 -13.16
N ASN A 627 -71.02 17.97 -14.36
CA ASN A 627 -71.82 17.92 -15.60
C ASN A 627 -72.49 16.54 -15.80
N GLY A 628 -71.85 15.45 -15.36
CA GLY A 628 -72.46 14.13 -15.33
C GLY A 628 -73.64 14.05 -14.36
N MET A 629 -73.52 14.66 -13.17
CA MET A 629 -74.59 14.73 -12.17
C MET A 629 -75.77 15.59 -12.64
N ASP A 630 -75.50 16.75 -13.24
CA ASP A 630 -76.53 17.66 -13.76
C ASP A 630 -77.32 17.01 -14.91
N ASN A 631 -76.66 16.23 -15.79
CA ASN A 631 -77.32 15.46 -16.85
C ASN A 631 -78.19 14.30 -16.33
N LEU A 632 -77.92 13.82 -15.13
CA LEU A 632 -78.70 12.76 -14.47
C LEU A 632 -79.82 13.32 -13.58
N GLY A 633 -79.96 14.65 -13.48
CA GLY A 633 -80.99 15.30 -12.67
C GLY A 633 -80.80 15.13 -11.16
N LEU A 634 -79.61 14.69 -10.71
CA LEU A 634 -79.33 14.41 -9.30
C LEU A 634 -79.01 15.69 -8.54
N THR A 635 -79.70 15.92 -7.43
CA THR A 635 -79.39 17.05 -6.55
C THR A 635 -78.24 16.70 -5.61
N TYR A 636 -77.44 17.70 -5.21
CA TYR A 636 -76.26 17.50 -4.35
C TYR A 636 -76.57 16.79 -3.01
N LYS A 637 -77.83 16.80 -2.58
CA LYS A 637 -78.31 16.10 -1.37
C LYS A 637 -78.40 14.58 -1.56
N GLU A 638 -78.68 14.11 -2.77
CA GLU A 638 -78.89 12.68 -3.08
C GLU A 638 -77.59 11.89 -3.20
N CYS A 639 -76.45 12.56 -3.44
CA CYS A 639 -75.14 11.91 -3.53
C CYS A 639 -74.39 11.80 -2.19
N SER A 640 -74.89 12.36 -1.08
CA SER A 640 -74.21 12.31 0.22
C SER A 640 -74.36 10.98 0.97
N ILE A 641 -74.96 9.96 0.35
CA ILE A 641 -75.19 8.62 0.93
C ILE A 641 -74.30 7.54 0.24
N PHE A 642 -73.41 7.93 -0.67
CA PHE A 642 -72.43 7.02 -1.30
C PHE A 642 -70.98 7.30 -0.88
#